data_AF-A0A369QX90-F1
#
_entry.id   AF-A0A369QX90-F1
#
_cell.length_a   1.000
_cell.length_b   1.000
_cell.length_c   1.000
_cell.angle_alpha   90.00
_cell.angle_beta   90.00
_cell.angle_gamma   90.00
#
_symmetry.space_group_name_H-M   'P 1'
#
loop_
_entity.id
_entity.type
_entity.pdbx_description
1 polymer ?
#
loop_
_entity_poly.entity_id
_entity_poly.type
_entity_poly.pdbx_seq_one_letter_code
_entity_poly.pdbx_strand_id
1 'polypeptide(L)'
;MISLFAHATRWRAARALARGRSDSALRLYRRLAGLRGARTADRLRCAGLLEEQGDRGGAIHLLQVWVTEAARPELRQQLAEMLMRAGRHAESAEHWAALVHDGALAPETLLQLGAAIADQGAVGRAEGLFSDSFHGSDDPGLRCAAWRHYAAMAEAAGRHDTALERWKLLSAFAPLEEGDWRHVGTLAARLGEAETVREAAAQLADPDDRAALRQLLADRQQDWAAARRATADRLALAAPGSADEAELCRSLVRYAVRAGDDRGAVQAFLDFRRRDPEAVAVEATVVVQAAQALRRMGRPARAEAVLRAHLAARSEGGEAADPRADLLHAELLMARGARLEAIAALDRAALGVPDAAAPAPSPAPARPPLEPVLEARRIRLWAHIASAEGAHREAAELFRASNGTGHATEASALREVEAWAALGETRERSLALRQGLGRFPGSLELARHAALFAEEEGDWESAAQAWGHCAERHPDEIRVAHRFALALLEARRPYHFLAVVEALPEAQPVDEGPQGGSKRGAPEAAESATGATFDARLVAAYLRLLREQGEGHDADLAALAQLASSPEERAAVARFAARAARAPVSTATSHAAAGAAMAAEADAETGADAPTVLESGHETSAVSPVPAAAEARPATSGRLTPDRARGGRGSAVHGTSRSTAHAAPEAAAGAAGQADAAQARQRPDSHARPRMPTDREWPETPRPRAVRGVPGTTPGGA
;
A
#
# COMPACT_ATOMS: atom_id res chain seq x y z
N MET A 1 14.23 80.05 2.90
CA MET A 1 13.11 79.76 1.96
C MET A 1 12.80 78.28 1.81
N ILE A 2 13.79 77.38 1.66
CA ILE A 2 13.56 75.93 1.45
C ILE A 2 12.73 75.27 2.58
N SER A 3 12.97 75.64 3.84
CA SER A 3 12.22 75.11 5.01
C SER A 3 10.73 75.46 4.98
N LEU A 4 10.37 76.71 4.67
CA LEU A 4 8.98 77.16 4.56
C LEU A 4 8.26 76.46 3.40
N PHE A 5 8.94 76.29 2.26
CA PHE A 5 8.41 75.56 1.12
C PHE A 5 8.12 74.09 1.46
N ALA A 6 9.07 73.40 2.13
CA ALA A 6 8.87 72.02 2.55
C ALA A 6 7.73 71.87 3.57
N HIS A 7 7.61 72.79 4.52
CA HIS A 7 6.52 72.78 5.51
C HIS A 7 5.15 72.97 4.84
N ALA A 8 5.00 73.99 3.98
CA ALA A 8 3.76 74.24 3.25
C ALA A 8 3.38 73.06 2.34
N THR A 9 4.36 72.44 1.66
CA THR A 9 4.12 71.29 0.78
C THR A 9 3.68 70.06 1.57
N ARG A 10 4.26 69.83 2.76
CA ARG A 10 3.86 68.72 3.66
C ARG A 10 2.44 68.91 4.18
N TRP A 11 2.09 70.12 4.60
CA TRP A 11 0.72 70.43 5.04
C TRP A 11 -0.30 70.22 3.90
N ARG A 12 0.03 70.63 2.67
CA ARG A 12 -0.83 70.37 1.50
C ARG A 12 -0.96 68.88 1.19
N ALA A 13 0.13 68.12 1.30
CA ALA A 13 0.13 66.67 1.08
C ALA A 13 -0.76 65.95 2.11
N ALA A 14 -0.60 66.27 3.39
CA ALA A 14 -1.42 65.72 4.47
C ALA A 14 -2.91 66.08 4.28
N ARG A 15 -3.22 67.33 3.91
CA ARG A 15 -4.60 67.77 3.65
C ARG A 15 -5.22 67.11 2.41
N ALA A 16 -4.42 66.77 1.40
CA ALA A 16 -4.90 66.00 0.25
C ALA A 16 -5.25 64.57 0.65
N LEU A 17 -4.42 63.94 1.48
CA LEU A 17 -4.64 62.58 1.99
C LEU A 17 -5.88 62.50 2.90
N ALA A 18 -6.07 63.49 3.78
CA ALA A 18 -7.28 63.61 4.61
C ALA A 18 -8.59 63.80 3.81
N ARG A 19 -8.49 64.15 2.52
CA ARG A 19 -9.63 64.28 1.59
C ARG A 19 -9.77 63.08 0.65
N GLY A 20 -9.05 61.99 0.90
CA GLY A 20 -9.03 60.81 0.03
C GLY A 20 -8.37 61.03 -1.33
N ARG A 21 -7.58 62.11 -1.51
CA ARG A 21 -6.92 62.43 -2.79
C ARG A 21 -5.50 61.85 -2.84
N SER A 22 -5.39 60.53 -2.85
CA SER A 22 -4.11 59.80 -2.73
C SER A 22 -3.10 60.16 -3.83
N ASP A 23 -3.52 60.31 -5.10
CA ASP A 23 -2.62 60.71 -6.20
C ASP A 23 -2.00 62.10 -6.00
N SER A 24 -2.82 63.02 -5.48
CA SER A 24 -2.38 64.39 -5.23
C SER A 24 -1.43 64.44 -4.04
N ALA A 25 -1.70 63.64 -3.00
CA ALA A 25 -0.79 63.48 -1.88
C ALA A 25 0.54 62.85 -2.33
N LEU A 26 0.50 61.80 -3.14
CA LEU A 26 1.69 61.10 -3.66
C LEU A 26 2.57 62.04 -4.51
N ARG A 27 1.99 62.83 -5.42
CA ARG A 27 2.77 63.82 -6.20
C ARG A 27 3.49 64.82 -5.31
N LEU A 28 2.83 65.27 -4.23
CA LEU A 28 3.42 66.22 -3.28
C LEU A 28 4.50 65.56 -2.40
N TYR A 29 4.29 64.32 -1.95
CA TYR A 29 5.29 63.57 -1.18
C TYR A 29 6.50 63.15 -2.03
N ARG A 30 6.31 62.75 -3.30
CA ARG A 30 7.43 62.53 -4.25
C ARG A 30 8.30 63.78 -4.40
N ARG A 31 7.67 64.95 -4.53
CA ARG A 31 8.38 66.23 -4.61
C ARG A 31 9.14 66.57 -3.33
N LEU A 32 8.57 66.27 -2.17
CA LEU A 32 9.24 66.44 -0.87
C LEU A 32 10.42 65.49 -0.70
N ALA A 33 10.25 64.23 -1.08
CA ALA A 33 11.23 63.16 -0.91
C ALA A 33 12.50 63.37 -1.78
N GLY A 34 12.35 64.02 -2.93
CA GLY A 34 13.46 64.39 -3.83
C GLY A 34 14.25 65.64 -3.43
N LEU A 35 13.86 66.35 -2.35
CA LEU A 35 14.66 67.48 -1.85
C LEU A 35 15.92 66.97 -1.14
N ARG A 36 17.07 67.60 -1.40
CA ARG A 36 18.32 67.33 -0.66
C ARG A 36 18.10 67.63 0.82
N GLY A 37 18.29 66.63 1.68
CA GLY A 37 17.99 66.72 3.12
C GLY A 37 16.53 66.47 3.49
N ALA A 38 15.74 65.82 2.63
CA ALA A 38 14.38 65.40 2.95
C ALA A 38 14.29 64.62 4.27
N ARG A 39 13.18 64.78 4.99
CA ARG A 39 12.93 64.04 6.23
C ARG A 39 12.64 62.57 5.88
N THR A 40 13.12 61.65 6.72
CA THR A 40 12.84 60.21 6.59
C THR A 40 11.33 59.94 6.50
N ALA A 41 10.53 60.63 7.34
CA ALA A 41 9.08 60.51 7.34
C ALA A 41 8.42 60.86 5.99
N ASP A 42 8.94 61.86 5.26
CA ASP A 42 8.38 62.24 3.95
C ASP A 42 8.66 61.15 2.90
N ARG A 43 9.84 60.53 2.97
CA ARG A 43 10.26 59.40 2.11
C ARG A 43 9.44 58.14 2.41
N LEU A 44 9.30 57.76 3.68
CA LEU A 44 8.48 56.62 4.10
C LEU A 44 7.01 56.80 3.71
N ARG A 45 6.44 58.00 3.90
CA ARG A 45 5.06 58.27 3.49
C ARG A 45 4.86 58.19 1.99
N CYS A 46 5.86 58.60 1.21
CA CYS A 46 5.85 58.44 -0.25
C CYS A 46 5.86 56.96 -0.66
N ALA A 47 6.71 56.14 -0.04
CA ALA A 47 6.77 54.70 -0.33
C ALA A 47 5.48 53.98 0.06
N GLY A 48 4.91 54.27 1.24
CA GLY A 48 3.64 53.70 1.68
C GLY A 48 2.47 54.03 0.73
N LEU A 49 2.40 55.27 0.24
CA LEU A 49 1.37 55.66 -0.74
C LEU A 49 1.50 54.93 -2.08
N LEU A 50 2.71 54.56 -2.49
CA LEU A 50 2.91 53.76 -3.71
C LEU A 50 2.45 52.32 -3.51
N GLU A 51 2.74 51.76 -2.34
CA GLU A 51 2.25 50.44 -1.98
C GLU A 51 0.72 50.40 -1.90
N GLU A 52 0.08 51.39 -1.29
CA GLU A 52 -1.38 51.52 -1.25
C GLU A 52 -2.02 51.61 -2.65
N GLN A 53 -1.26 52.08 -3.66
CA GLN A 53 -1.69 52.12 -5.06
C GLN A 53 -1.37 50.84 -5.84
N GLY A 54 -0.78 49.82 -5.20
CA GLY A 54 -0.33 48.59 -5.84
C GLY A 54 1.01 48.69 -6.57
N ASP A 55 1.67 49.86 -6.58
CA ASP A 55 3.00 50.05 -7.18
C ASP A 55 4.12 49.64 -6.20
N ARG A 56 4.11 48.35 -5.83
CA ARG A 56 5.10 47.77 -4.91
C ARG A 56 6.52 47.83 -5.49
N GLY A 57 6.67 47.66 -6.80
CA GLY A 57 7.97 47.75 -7.50
C GLY A 57 8.57 49.15 -7.46
N GLY A 58 7.77 50.19 -7.74
CA GLY A 58 8.21 51.59 -7.67
C GLY A 58 8.56 52.02 -6.25
N ALA A 59 7.83 51.55 -5.24
CA ALA A 59 8.14 51.80 -3.83
C ALA A 59 9.49 51.19 -3.41
N ILE A 60 9.76 49.93 -3.76
CA ILE A 60 11.04 49.26 -3.47
C ILE A 60 12.19 50.00 -4.14
N HIS A 61 12.05 50.35 -5.42
CA HIS A 61 13.11 51.06 -6.15
C HIS A 61 13.46 52.40 -5.51
N LEU A 62 12.47 53.20 -5.11
CA LEU A 62 12.72 54.48 -4.45
C LEU A 62 13.39 54.30 -3.08
N LEU A 63 12.97 53.30 -2.30
CA LEU A 63 13.60 53.00 -1.01
C LEU A 63 15.06 52.58 -1.20
N GLN A 64 15.39 51.77 -2.21
CA GLN A 64 16.78 51.41 -2.53
C GLN A 64 17.64 52.64 -2.84
N VAL A 65 17.13 53.57 -3.66
CA VAL A 65 17.82 54.83 -3.96
C VAL A 65 18.03 55.67 -2.69
N TRP A 66 17.02 55.76 -1.83
CA TRP A 66 17.16 56.57 -0.61
C TRP A 66 18.05 55.95 0.46
N VAL A 67 18.11 54.62 0.54
CA VAL A 67 19.02 53.90 1.45
C VAL A 67 20.47 54.05 1.00
N THR A 68 20.76 54.11 -0.31
CA THR A 68 22.11 54.38 -0.81
C THR A 68 22.53 55.84 -0.64
N GLU A 69 21.61 56.79 -0.78
CA GLU A 69 21.86 58.20 -0.50
C GLU A 69 22.10 58.51 0.99
N ALA A 70 21.37 57.82 1.87
CA ALA A 70 21.46 57.99 3.30
C ALA A 70 21.12 56.67 4.02
N ALA A 71 22.14 56.06 4.64
CA ALA A 71 22.02 54.83 5.42
C ALA A 71 21.27 55.04 6.75
N ARG A 72 20.02 55.52 6.69
CA ARG A 72 19.17 55.67 7.87
C ARG A 72 18.48 54.34 8.19
N PRO A 73 18.45 53.91 9.46
CA PRO A 73 17.94 52.60 9.83
C PRO A 73 16.45 52.43 9.49
N GLU A 74 15.62 53.47 9.63
CA GLU A 74 14.18 53.36 9.38
C GLU A 74 13.86 53.16 7.88
N LEU A 75 14.66 53.75 6.99
CA LEU A 75 14.51 53.53 5.54
C LEU A 75 14.91 52.10 5.16
N ARG A 76 15.98 51.59 5.77
CA ARG A 76 16.48 50.24 5.52
C ARG A 76 15.52 49.19 6.09
N GLN A 77 14.94 49.43 7.26
CA GLN A 77 13.89 48.59 7.84
C GLN A 77 12.68 48.49 6.90
N GLN A 78 12.12 49.63 6.49
CA GLN A 78 10.98 49.64 5.56
C GLN A 78 11.30 48.92 4.25
N LEU A 79 12.50 49.11 3.70
CA LEU A 79 12.95 48.41 2.50
C LEU A 79 12.99 46.90 2.73
N ALA A 80 13.57 46.43 3.83
CA ALA A 80 13.66 45.02 4.16
C ALA A 80 12.28 44.37 4.32
N GLU A 81 11.34 45.04 5.01
CA GLU A 81 9.95 44.60 5.16
C GLU A 81 9.21 44.52 3.82
N MET A 82 9.41 45.50 2.94
CA MET A 82 8.79 45.49 1.59
C MET A 82 9.36 44.39 0.70
N LEU A 83 10.68 44.14 0.79
CA LEU A 83 11.33 43.04 0.06
C LEU A 83 10.81 41.68 0.53
N MET A 84 10.62 41.50 1.83
CA MET A 84 10.05 40.28 2.41
C MET A 84 8.62 40.04 1.92
N ARG A 85 7.75 41.06 1.94
CA ARG A 85 6.39 40.99 1.38
C ARG A 85 6.35 40.79 -0.14
N ALA A 86 7.44 41.09 -0.84
CA ALA A 86 7.61 40.84 -2.28
C ALA A 86 8.23 39.46 -2.59
N GLY A 87 8.52 38.63 -1.58
CA GLY A 87 9.18 37.33 -1.76
C GLY A 87 10.69 37.42 -2.07
N ARG A 88 11.30 38.60 -1.95
CA ARG A 88 12.75 38.83 -2.18
C ARG A 88 13.54 38.64 -0.88
N HIS A 89 13.47 37.42 -0.33
CA HIS A 89 13.97 37.11 1.01
C HIS A 89 15.48 37.31 1.16
N ALA A 90 16.29 36.98 0.13
CA ALA A 90 17.75 37.16 0.15
C ALA A 90 18.15 38.63 0.36
N GLU A 91 17.61 39.53 -0.45
CA GLU A 91 17.88 40.97 -0.35
C GLU A 91 17.33 41.57 0.95
N SER A 92 16.17 41.09 1.40
CA SER A 92 15.62 41.47 2.70
C SER A 92 16.59 41.12 3.84
N ALA A 93 17.11 39.89 3.85
CA ALA A 93 18.06 39.44 4.87
C ALA A 93 19.37 40.24 4.86
N GLU A 94 19.89 40.65 3.70
CA GLU A 94 21.07 41.52 3.62
C GLU A 94 20.82 42.86 4.31
N HIS A 95 19.67 43.47 4.08
CA HIS A 95 19.30 44.74 4.70
C HIS A 95 19.06 44.60 6.21
N TRP A 96 18.42 43.52 6.66
CA TRP A 96 18.28 43.21 8.08
C TRP A 96 19.62 42.94 8.75
N ALA A 97 20.52 42.19 8.11
CA ALA A 97 21.86 41.90 8.65
C ALA A 97 22.71 43.16 8.79
N ALA A 98 22.58 44.10 7.85
CA ALA A 98 23.25 45.41 7.95
C ALA A 98 22.72 46.24 9.13
N LEU A 99 21.40 46.19 9.43
CA LEU A 99 20.85 46.83 10.63
C LEU A 99 21.42 46.24 11.92
N VAL A 100 21.49 44.90 11.99
CA VAL A 100 22.09 44.17 13.12
C VAL A 100 23.57 44.56 13.30
N HIS A 101 24.34 44.65 12.21
CA HIS A 101 25.76 45.01 12.24
C HIS A 101 26.01 46.46 12.68
N ASP A 102 25.14 47.39 12.27
CA ASP A 102 25.24 48.82 12.61
C ASP A 102 24.87 49.13 14.09
N GLY A 103 24.70 48.10 14.92
CA GLY A 103 24.42 48.22 16.35
C GLY A 103 22.94 48.32 16.70
N ALA A 104 22.03 48.17 15.74
CA ALA A 104 20.59 48.03 15.99
C ALA A 104 20.25 46.57 16.31
N LEU A 105 20.79 46.05 17.41
CA LEU A 105 20.51 44.70 17.94
C LEU A 105 19.17 44.66 18.69
N ALA A 106 18.14 45.31 18.15
CA ALA A 106 16.80 45.15 18.72
C ALA A 106 16.38 43.68 18.50
N PRO A 107 15.85 43.00 19.53
CA PRO A 107 15.37 41.63 19.38
C PRO A 107 14.34 41.46 18.24
N GLU A 108 13.59 42.52 17.94
CA GLU A 108 12.66 42.60 16.81
C GLU A 108 13.39 42.46 15.47
N THR A 109 14.53 43.13 15.31
CA THR A 109 15.36 43.07 14.09
C THR A 109 15.98 41.68 13.91
N LEU A 110 16.36 41.02 15.00
CA LEU A 110 16.83 39.63 14.96
C LEU A 110 15.72 38.66 14.55
N LEU A 111 14.48 38.87 15.05
CA LEU A 111 13.31 38.09 14.65
C LEU A 111 13.05 38.21 13.15
N GLN A 112 13.01 39.43 12.61
CA GLN A 112 12.77 39.66 11.19
C GLN A 112 13.91 39.14 10.30
N LEU A 113 15.17 39.26 10.74
CA LEU A 113 16.31 38.65 10.05
C LEU A 113 16.19 37.13 10.03
N GLY A 114 15.83 36.52 11.16
CA GLY A 114 15.61 35.09 11.30
C GLY A 114 14.53 34.60 10.34
N ALA A 115 13.39 35.29 10.26
CA ALA A 115 12.32 34.98 9.33
C ALA A 115 12.77 35.07 7.86
N ALA A 116 13.46 36.16 7.48
CA ALA A 116 13.96 36.33 6.11
C ALA A 116 15.00 35.26 5.72
N ILE A 117 15.81 34.76 6.65
CA ILE A 117 16.79 33.69 6.43
C ILE A 117 16.10 32.31 6.39
N ALA A 118 15.08 32.10 7.22
CA ALA A 118 14.26 30.90 7.23
C ALA A 118 13.57 30.68 5.88
N ASP A 119 12.98 31.72 5.31
CA ASP A 119 12.30 31.68 4.01
C ASP A 119 13.25 31.38 2.83
N GLN A 120 14.57 31.59 3.01
CA GLN A 120 15.59 31.18 2.04
C GLN A 120 15.97 29.68 2.14
N GLY A 121 15.41 28.97 3.13
CA GLY A 121 15.79 27.58 3.44
C GLY A 121 17.09 27.46 4.26
N ALA A 122 17.67 28.56 4.73
CA ALA A 122 18.89 28.56 5.54
C ALA A 122 18.59 28.34 7.04
N VAL A 123 17.86 27.26 7.32
CA VAL A 123 17.21 26.92 8.60
C VAL A 123 18.18 27.00 9.78
N GLY A 124 19.37 26.40 9.69
CA GLY A 124 20.33 26.38 10.81
C GLY A 124 20.86 27.76 11.20
N ARG A 125 20.89 28.73 10.29
CA ARG A 125 21.28 30.12 10.61
C ARG A 125 20.14 30.89 11.27
N ALA A 126 18.90 30.64 10.86
CA ALA A 126 17.73 31.27 11.43
C ALA A 126 17.49 30.85 12.89
N GLU A 127 17.83 29.60 13.26
CA GLU A 127 17.69 29.09 14.63
C GLU A 127 18.42 29.92 15.67
N GLY A 128 19.68 30.26 15.41
CA GLY A 128 20.47 31.10 16.31
C GLY A 128 19.82 32.47 16.50
N LEU A 129 19.30 33.05 15.42
CA LEU A 129 18.67 34.38 15.46
C LEU A 129 17.35 34.41 16.23
N PHE A 130 16.51 33.37 16.10
CA PHE A 130 15.29 33.26 16.89
C PHE A 130 15.61 33.05 18.38
N SER A 131 16.63 32.24 18.69
CA SER A 131 17.11 32.04 20.07
C SER A 131 17.64 33.34 20.67
N ASP A 132 18.46 34.08 19.93
CA ASP A 132 19.03 35.35 20.36
C ASP A 132 17.95 36.43 20.53
N SER A 133 16.97 36.48 19.62
CA SER A 133 15.79 37.35 19.74
C SER A 133 14.98 37.04 21.01
N PHE A 134 14.76 35.77 21.31
CA PHE A 134 14.06 35.35 22.52
C PHE A 134 14.80 35.76 23.80
N HIS A 135 16.09 35.45 23.90
CA HIS A 135 16.88 35.76 25.10
C HIS A 135 17.20 37.25 25.25
N GLY A 136 17.23 38.00 24.15
CA GLY A 136 17.54 39.43 24.14
C GLY A 136 16.37 40.37 24.43
N SER A 137 15.12 39.89 24.38
CA SER A 137 13.92 40.70 24.66
C SER A 137 13.38 40.44 26.05
N ASP A 138 12.88 41.48 26.73
CA ASP A 138 12.03 41.32 27.94
C ASP A 138 10.53 41.35 27.61
N ASP A 139 10.15 41.68 26.38
CA ASP A 139 8.76 41.67 25.94
C ASP A 139 8.26 40.23 25.73
N PRO A 140 7.26 39.78 26.52
CA PRO A 140 6.67 38.46 26.36
C PRO A 140 6.07 38.23 24.97
N GLY A 141 5.50 39.27 24.34
CA GLY A 141 4.88 39.16 23.02
C GLY A 141 5.91 38.79 21.95
N LEU A 142 7.05 39.48 21.97
CA LEU A 142 8.15 39.22 21.04
C LEU A 142 8.81 37.87 21.29
N ARG A 143 8.97 37.47 22.57
CA ARG A 143 9.45 36.13 22.94
C ARG A 143 8.55 35.02 22.37
N CYS A 144 7.23 35.20 22.46
CA CYS A 144 6.28 34.24 21.90
C CYS A 144 6.36 34.20 20.37
N ALA A 145 6.44 35.36 19.72
CA ALA A 145 6.60 35.44 18.27
C ALA A 145 7.86 34.71 17.79
N ALA A 146 9.00 34.90 18.47
CA ALA A 146 10.26 34.21 18.15
C ALA A 146 10.12 32.68 18.19
N TRP A 147 9.50 32.13 19.24
CA TRP A 147 9.28 30.69 19.32
C TRP A 147 8.28 30.16 18.30
N ARG A 148 7.19 30.90 17.99
CA ARG A 148 6.25 30.51 16.93
C ARG A 148 6.94 30.45 15.57
N HIS A 149 7.74 31.46 15.24
CA HIS A 149 8.51 31.50 13.98
C HIS A 149 9.55 30.38 13.93
N TYR A 150 10.25 30.11 15.04
CA TYR A 150 11.14 28.94 15.12
C TYR A 150 10.36 27.67 14.82
N ALA A 151 9.29 27.39 15.57
CA ALA A 151 8.56 26.14 15.46
C ALA A 151 7.99 25.92 14.05
N ALA A 152 7.42 26.95 13.44
CA ALA A 152 6.93 26.93 12.06
C ALA A 152 8.05 26.66 11.05
N MET A 153 9.22 27.30 11.20
CA MET A 153 10.38 27.03 10.35
C MET A 153 10.88 25.60 10.52
N ALA A 154 10.96 25.09 11.76
CA ALA A 154 11.39 23.72 12.03
C ALA A 154 10.44 22.70 11.38
N GLU A 155 9.13 22.94 11.41
CA GLU A 155 8.14 22.13 10.71
C GLU A 155 8.32 22.19 9.18
N ALA A 156 8.48 23.39 8.61
CA ALA A 156 8.71 23.56 7.17
C ALA A 156 10.00 22.86 6.69
N ALA A 157 11.00 22.74 7.57
CA ALA A 157 12.23 22.00 7.33
C ALA A 157 12.09 20.46 7.50
N GLY A 158 10.90 19.95 7.83
CA GLY A 158 10.63 18.54 8.12
C GLY A 158 11.17 18.07 9.48
N ARG A 159 11.66 18.99 10.34
CA ARG A 159 12.17 18.68 11.69
C ARG A 159 11.04 18.73 12.71
N HIS A 160 10.09 17.81 12.56
CA HIS A 160 8.85 17.77 13.34
C HIS A 160 9.09 17.61 14.85
N ASP A 161 10.09 16.82 15.28
CA ASP A 161 10.43 16.67 16.71
C ASP A 161 10.86 18.00 17.32
N THR A 162 11.78 18.72 16.67
CA THR A 162 12.24 20.03 17.10
C THR A 162 11.11 21.06 17.11
N ALA A 163 10.23 21.03 16.10
CA ALA A 163 9.07 21.90 16.06
C ALA A 163 8.15 21.65 17.27
N LEU A 164 7.86 20.39 17.58
CA LEU A 164 7.03 20.03 18.73
C LEU A 164 7.67 20.43 20.06
N GLU A 165 8.98 20.21 20.23
CA GLU A 165 9.70 20.67 21.42
C GLU A 165 9.60 22.18 21.60
N ARG A 166 9.73 22.95 20.52
CA ARG A 166 9.60 24.43 20.58
C ARG A 166 8.20 24.86 20.96
N TRP A 167 7.18 24.20 20.43
CA TRP A 167 5.80 24.45 20.84
C TRP A 167 5.53 24.10 22.31
N LYS A 168 6.07 22.98 22.82
CA LYS A 168 5.98 22.60 24.24
C LYS A 168 6.68 23.61 25.16
N LEU A 169 7.83 24.12 24.74
CA LEU A 169 8.51 25.19 25.48
C LEU A 169 7.69 26.49 25.49
N LEU A 170 7.06 26.82 24.36
CA LEU A 170 6.19 27.99 24.25
C LEU A 170 4.96 27.87 25.16
N SER A 171 4.30 26.70 25.20
CA SER A 171 3.12 26.48 26.07
C SER A 171 3.44 26.57 27.56
N ALA A 172 4.68 26.25 27.97
CA ALA A 172 5.15 26.43 29.34
C ALA A 172 5.38 27.91 29.69
N PHE A 173 5.62 28.77 28.71
CA PHE A 173 5.95 30.19 28.91
C PHE A 173 4.76 31.13 28.75
N ALA A 174 3.83 30.82 27.85
CA ALA A 174 2.67 31.64 27.55
C ALA A 174 1.45 30.78 27.18
N PRO A 175 0.22 31.28 27.44
CA PRO A 175 -0.98 30.61 26.99
C PRO A 175 -1.00 30.57 25.45
N LEU A 176 -1.09 29.36 24.92
CA LEU A 176 -1.24 29.14 23.48
C LEU A 176 -2.67 29.47 23.03
N GLU A 177 -2.78 29.97 21.81
CA GLU A 177 -4.07 30.18 21.16
C GLU A 177 -4.65 28.87 20.63
N GLU A 178 -5.94 28.84 20.28
CA GLU A 178 -6.55 27.63 19.73
C GLU A 178 -5.85 27.15 18.45
N GLY A 179 -5.43 28.09 17.58
CA GLY A 179 -4.65 27.77 16.37
C GLY A 179 -3.30 27.12 16.66
N ASP A 180 -2.63 27.57 17.72
CA ASP A 180 -1.35 26.99 18.18
C ASP A 180 -1.59 25.55 18.67
N TRP A 181 -2.62 25.31 19.50
CA TRP A 181 -2.97 23.96 19.97
C TRP A 181 -3.34 23.00 18.84
N ARG A 182 -3.99 23.48 17.77
CA ARG A 182 -4.22 22.66 16.56
C ARG A 182 -2.90 22.20 15.94
N HIS A 183 -1.90 23.09 15.86
CA HIS A 183 -0.59 22.78 15.30
C HIS A 183 0.17 21.78 16.19
N VAL A 184 0.19 22.02 17.51
CA VAL A 184 0.77 21.10 18.50
C VAL A 184 0.16 19.71 18.40
N GLY A 185 -1.17 19.64 18.40
CA GLY A 185 -1.89 18.37 18.30
C GLY A 185 -1.59 17.64 16.99
N THR A 186 -1.54 18.35 15.86
CA THR A 186 -1.28 17.75 14.54
C THR A 186 0.15 17.21 14.45
N LEU A 187 1.14 17.98 14.91
CA LEU A 187 2.54 17.55 14.99
C LEU A 187 2.70 16.34 15.92
N ALA A 188 2.09 16.40 17.11
CA ALA A 188 2.11 15.30 18.06
C ALA A 188 1.46 14.02 17.49
N ALA A 189 0.35 14.14 16.78
CA ALA A 189 -0.32 13.00 16.14
C ALA A 189 0.55 12.36 15.05
N ARG A 190 1.27 13.16 14.24
CA ARG A 190 2.23 12.66 13.23
C ARG A 190 3.40 11.90 13.87
N LEU A 191 3.88 12.39 15.00
CA LEU A 191 4.98 11.77 15.76
C LEU A 191 4.52 10.57 16.62
N GLY A 192 3.22 10.41 16.86
CA GLY A 192 2.66 9.34 17.70
C GLY A 192 2.66 9.65 19.20
N GLU A 193 2.84 10.91 19.57
CA GLU A 193 2.91 11.44 20.94
C GLU A 193 1.51 11.53 21.59
N ALA A 194 0.97 10.39 22.02
CA ALA A 194 -0.42 10.27 22.47
C ALA A 194 -0.80 11.18 23.67
N GLU A 195 0.11 11.40 24.63
CA GLU A 195 -0.11 12.32 25.76
C GLU A 195 -0.31 13.75 25.28
N THR A 196 0.60 14.21 24.41
CA THR A 196 0.57 15.57 23.87
C THR A 196 -0.67 15.80 22.99
N VAL A 197 -1.10 14.78 22.24
CA VAL A 197 -2.37 14.85 21.49
C VAL A 197 -3.57 14.98 22.43
N ARG A 198 -3.59 14.25 23.55
CA ARG A 198 -4.66 14.37 24.54
C ARG A 198 -4.70 15.73 25.20
N GLU A 199 -3.53 16.27 25.53
CA GLU A 199 -3.40 17.63 26.05
C GLU A 199 -3.91 18.66 25.04
N ALA A 200 -3.44 18.63 23.80
CA ALA A 200 -3.91 19.53 22.75
C ALA A 200 -5.42 19.40 22.53
N ALA A 201 -5.95 18.18 22.47
CA ALA A 201 -7.39 17.95 22.34
C ALA A 201 -8.21 18.42 23.55
N ALA A 202 -7.63 18.55 24.75
CA ALA A 202 -8.33 19.13 25.89
C ALA A 202 -8.45 20.65 25.79
N GLN A 203 -7.55 21.30 25.03
CA GLN A 203 -7.46 22.75 24.90
C GLN A 203 -8.26 23.29 23.70
N LEU A 204 -8.61 22.44 22.74
CA LEU A 204 -9.42 22.80 21.59
C LEU A 204 -10.91 22.90 21.95
N ALA A 205 -11.56 23.99 21.57
CA ALA A 205 -12.98 24.19 21.82
C ALA A 205 -13.82 23.38 20.83
N ASP A 206 -13.41 23.36 19.56
CA ASP A 206 -14.13 22.67 18.49
C ASP A 206 -14.08 21.12 18.68
N PRO A 207 -15.24 20.45 18.79
CA PRO A 207 -15.30 18.99 18.81
C PRO A 207 -14.79 18.31 17.54
N ASP A 208 -14.89 18.93 16.35
CA ASP A 208 -14.37 18.34 15.10
C ASP A 208 -12.84 18.31 15.09
N ASP A 209 -12.20 19.41 15.51
CA ASP A 209 -10.73 19.46 15.62
C ASP A 209 -10.21 18.38 16.59
N ARG A 210 -10.88 18.21 17.72
CA ARG A 210 -10.53 17.17 18.71
C ARG A 210 -10.66 15.77 18.11
N ALA A 211 -11.72 15.51 17.35
CA ALA A 211 -11.93 14.24 16.70
C ALA A 211 -10.94 14.01 15.53
N ALA A 212 -10.57 15.06 14.80
CA ALA A 212 -9.54 15.02 13.76
C ALA A 212 -8.16 14.64 14.33
N LEU A 213 -7.77 15.22 15.47
CA LEU A 213 -6.52 14.85 16.15
C LEU A 213 -6.50 13.38 16.60
N ARG A 214 -7.62 12.88 17.16
CA ARG A 214 -7.74 11.46 17.53
C ARG A 214 -7.67 10.54 16.32
N GLN A 215 -8.30 10.92 15.21
CA GLN A 215 -8.24 10.18 13.95
C GLN A 215 -6.80 10.08 13.44
N LEU A 216 -6.07 11.20 13.40
CA LEU A 216 -4.67 11.23 12.97
C LEU A 216 -3.75 10.36 13.84
N LEU A 217 -3.92 10.43 15.17
CA LEU A 217 -3.14 9.60 16.08
C LEU A 217 -3.43 8.10 15.87
N ALA A 218 -4.72 7.75 15.73
CA ALA A 218 -5.13 6.38 15.50
C ALA A 218 -4.60 5.82 14.17
N ASP A 219 -4.61 6.63 13.10
CA ASP A 219 -4.01 6.27 11.81
C ASP A 219 -2.51 6.01 11.94
N ARG A 220 -1.80 6.87 12.68
CA ARG A 220 -0.36 6.73 12.90
C ARG A 220 0.00 5.47 13.70
N GLN A 221 -0.85 5.10 14.65
CA GLN A 221 -0.73 3.90 15.48
C GLN A 221 -1.30 2.64 14.82
N GLN A 222 -1.94 2.78 13.65
CA GLN A 222 -2.67 1.70 12.97
C GLN A 222 -3.80 1.09 13.83
N ASP A 223 -4.34 1.86 14.79
CA ASP A 223 -5.54 1.48 15.54
C ASP A 223 -6.79 1.85 14.71
N TRP A 224 -7.12 0.99 13.76
CA TRP A 224 -8.23 1.20 12.84
C TRP A 224 -9.60 1.29 13.55
N ALA A 225 -9.75 0.69 14.73
CA ALA A 225 -10.97 0.77 15.51
C ALA A 225 -11.13 2.16 16.16
N ALA A 226 -10.04 2.72 16.70
CA ALA A 226 -10.02 4.09 17.19
C ALA A 226 -10.20 5.12 16.07
N ALA A 227 -9.54 4.92 14.92
CA ALA A 227 -9.68 5.81 13.76
C ALA A 227 -11.13 5.86 13.29
N ARG A 228 -11.78 4.69 13.19
CA ARG A 228 -13.21 4.61 12.86
C ARG A 228 -14.11 5.34 13.85
N ARG A 229 -13.89 5.18 15.16
CA ARG A 229 -14.68 5.89 16.19
C ARG A 229 -14.53 7.40 16.03
N ALA A 230 -13.30 7.88 15.88
CA ALA A 230 -13.03 9.30 15.67
C ALA A 230 -13.69 9.83 14.37
N THR A 231 -13.60 9.09 13.26
CA THR A 231 -14.27 9.47 12.01
C THR A 231 -15.80 9.46 12.15
N ALA A 232 -16.37 8.58 12.96
CA ALA A 232 -17.82 8.56 13.22
C ALA A 232 -18.26 9.79 14.02
N ASP A 233 -17.46 10.20 15.01
CA ASP A 233 -17.69 11.43 15.78
C ASP A 233 -17.65 12.66 14.85
N ARG A 234 -16.67 12.74 13.95
CA ARG A 234 -16.60 13.82 12.93
C ARG A 234 -17.79 13.81 12.00
N LEU A 235 -18.21 12.63 11.53
CA LEU A 235 -19.36 12.49 10.65
C LEU A 235 -20.69 12.92 11.32
N ALA A 236 -20.77 12.82 12.64
CA ALA A 236 -21.93 13.31 13.40
C ALA A 236 -21.97 14.84 13.49
N LEU A 237 -20.83 15.51 13.32
CA LEU A 237 -20.69 16.97 13.35
C LEU A 237 -20.72 17.60 11.94
N ALA A 238 -20.39 16.83 10.91
CA ALA A 238 -20.36 17.29 9.52
C ALA A 238 -21.76 17.73 9.04
N ALA A 239 -21.80 18.85 8.32
CA ALA A 239 -23.03 19.33 7.68
C ALA A 239 -23.50 18.34 6.59
N PRO A 240 -24.80 17.98 6.54
CA PRO A 240 -25.33 17.10 5.50
C PRO A 240 -25.10 17.66 4.08
N GLY A 241 -24.61 16.82 3.17
CA GLY A 241 -24.27 17.17 1.79
C GLY A 241 -22.93 17.90 1.62
N SER A 242 -22.12 18.04 2.67
CA SER A 242 -20.77 18.62 2.54
C SER A 242 -19.81 17.66 1.86
N ALA A 243 -18.77 18.20 1.20
CA ALA A 243 -17.71 17.37 0.63
C ALA A 243 -16.99 16.52 1.70
N ASP A 244 -16.91 17.04 2.93
CA ASP A 244 -16.34 16.34 4.08
C ASP A 244 -17.18 15.13 4.51
N GLU A 245 -18.52 15.23 4.43
CA GLU A 245 -19.41 14.11 4.77
C GLU A 245 -19.12 12.86 3.92
N ALA A 246 -18.97 13.05 2.61
CA ALA A 246 -18.66 11.96 1.69
C ALA A 246 -17.28 11.35 1.99
N GLU A 247 -16.25 12.17 2.26
CA GLU A 247 -14.90 11.66 2.59
C GLU A 247 -14.86 10.92 3.93
N LEU A 248 -15.61 11.40 4.94
CA LEU A 248 -15.74 10.73 6.22
C LEU A 248 -16.47 9.39 6.08
N CYS A 249 -17.53 9.34 5.28
CA CYS A 249 -18.23 8.08 4.96
C CYS A 249 -17.31 7.07 4.26
N ARG A 250 -16.53 7.51 3.25
CA ARG A 250 -15.51 6.67 2.59
C ARG A 250 -14.50 6.13 3.60
N SER A 251 -14.02 7.01 4.48
CA SER A 251 -13.04 6.66 5.51
C SER A 251 -13.58 5.64 6.51
N LEU A 252 -14.85 5.75 6.94
CA LEU A 252 -15.48 4.77 7.83
C LEU A 252 -15.49 3.35 7.24
N VAL A 253 -15.83 3.20 5.96
CA VAL A 253 -15.80 1.90 5.29
C VAL A 253 -14.37 1.36 5.24
N ARG A 254 -13.41 2.21 4.83
CA ARG A 254 -11.99 1.82 4.76
C ARG A 254 -11.45 1.36 6.11
N TYR A 255 -11.71 2.11 7.18
CA TYR A 255 -11.24 1.76 8.52
C TYR A 255 -11.91 0.50 9.06
N ALA A 256 -13.20 0.31 8.82
CA ALA A 256 -13.88 -0.93 9.23
C ALA A 256 -13.30 -2.17 8.52
N VAL A 257 -13.01 -2.07 7.22
CA VAL A 257 -12.35 -3.15 6.47
C VAL A 257 -10.94 -3.43 6.98
N ARG A 258 -10.13 -2.39 7.26
CA ARG A 258 -8.78 -2.55 7.81
C ARG A 258 -8.77 -3.12 9.22
N ALA A 259 -9.79 -2.81 10.02
CA ALA A 259 -9.99 -3.39 11.34
C ALA A 259 -10.45 -4.87 11.30
N GLY A 260 -10.78 -5.41 10.12
CA GLY A 260 -11.39 -6.73 9.99
C GLY A 260 -12.85 -6.80 10.47
N ASP A 261 -13.50 -5.66 10.71
CA ASP A 261 -14.91 -5.61 11.09
C ASP A 261 -15.81 -5.55 9.86
N ASP A 262 -16.07 -6.72 9.28
CA ASP A 262 -16.95 -6.86 8.11
C ASP A 262 -18.37 -6.35 8.37
N ARG A 263 -18.90 -6.52 9.60
CA ARG A 263 -20.24 -6.01 9.96
C ARG A 263 -20.23 -4.48 9.99
N GLY A 264 -19.20 -3.89 10.59
CA GLY A 264 -18.99 -2.45 10.63
C GLY A 264 -18.83 -1.85 9.23
N ALA A 265 -18.11 -2.52 8.34
CA ALA A 265 -17.90 -2.06 6.96
C ALA A 265 -19.21 -2.02 6.17
N VAL A 266 -20.02 -3.08 6.29
CA VAL A 266 -21.35 -3.13 5.65
C VAL A 266 -22.28 -2.09 6.26
N GLN A 267 -22.26 -1.90 7.58
CA GLN A 267 -23.11 -0.88 8.22
C GLN A 267 -22.71 0.53 7.76
N ALA A 268 -21.42 0.86 7.77
CA ALA A 268 -20.92 2.15 7.29
C ALA A 268 -21.27 2.38 5.81
N PHE A 269 -21.20 1.35 4.97
CA PHE A 269 -21.63 1.42 3.57
C PHE A 269 -23.13 1.71 3.43
N LEU A 270 -23.97 1.05 4.21
CA LEU A 270 -25.42 1.29 4.20
C LEU A 270 -25.76 2.68 4.73
N ASP A 271 -25.02 3.18 5.72
CA ASP A 271 -25.18 4.55 6.25
C ASP A 271 -24.79 5.59 5.19
N PHE A 272 -23.66 5.37 4.49
CA PHE A 272 -23.23 6.22 3.39
C PHE A 272 -24.26 6.24 2.27
N ARG A 273 -24.76 5.06 1.84
CA ARG A 273 -25.78 4.97 0.79
C ARG A 273 -27.09 5.67 1.16
N ARG A 274 -27.43 5.70 2.45
CA ARG A 274 -28.63 6.41 2.94
C ARG A 274 -28.47 7.93 2.92
N ARG A 275 -27.26 8.43 3.17
CA ARG A 275 -26.94 9.86 3.20
C ARG A 275 -26.77 10.41 1.79
N ASP A 276 -26.04 9.69 0.95
CA ASP A 276 -25.71 10.12 -0.41
C ASP A 276 -25.74 8.92 -1.39
N PRO A 277 -26.92 8.59 -1.94
CA PRO A 277 -27.08 7.45 -2.84
C PRO A 277 -26.36 7.68 -4.19
N GLU A 278 -26.25 8.93 -4.64
CA GLU A 278 -25.60 9.26 -5.91
C GLU A 278 -24.10 9.12 -5.78
N ALA A 279 -23.46 9.70 -4.75
CA ALA A 279 -22.02 9.54 -4.55
C ALA A 279 -21.61 8.07 -4.34
N VAL A 280 -22.40 7.29 -3.58
CA VAL A 280 -22.09 5.86 -3.41
C VAL A 280 -22.18 5.09 -4.72
N ALA A 281 -23.09 5.48 -5.61
CA ALA A 281 -23.28 4.80 -6.89
C ALA A 281 -22.07 4.92 -7.82
N VAL A 282 -21.27 5.99 -7.69
CA VAL A 282 -20.04 6.19 -8.48
C VAL A 282 -18.76 5.73 -7.76
N GLU A 283 -18.80 5.57 -6.44
CA GLU A 283 -17.65 5.19 -5.61
C GLU A 283 -17.31 3.68 -5.61
N ALA A 284 -16.66 3.22 -6.68
CA ALA A 284 -16.34 1.81 -6.89
C ALA A 284 -15.52 1.16 -5.77
N THR A 285 -14.54 1.88 -5.19
CA THR A 285 -13.67 1.33 -4.14
C THR A 285 -14.47 0.93 -2.90
N VAL A 286 -15.42 1.77 -2.48
CA VAL A 286 -16.25 1.54 -1.30
C VAL A 286 -17.24 0.40 -1.55
N VAL A 287 -17.84 0.35 -2.74
CA VAL A 287 -18.75 -0.73 -3.15
C VAL A 287 -18.02 -2.08 -3.17
N VAL A 288 -16.83 -2.14 -3.77
CA VAL A 288 -16.01 -3.36 -3.83
C VAL A 288 -15.66 -3.84 -2.42
N GLN A 289 -15.25 -2.92 -1.53
CA GLN A 289 -14.95 -3.22 -0.13
C GLN A 289 -16.16 -3.78 0.63
N ALA A 290 -17.33 -3.16 0.48
CA ALA A 290 -18.56 -3.64 1.10
C ALA A 290 -18.99 -5.02 0.55
N ALA A 291 -18.86 -5.24 -0.76
CA ALA A 291 -19.15 -6.52 -1.40
C ALA A 291 -18.20 -7.64 -0.92
N GLN A 292 -16.91 -7.33 -0.76
CA GLN A 292 -15.94 -8.26 -0.17
C GLN A 292 -16.29 -8.62 1.28
N ALA A 293 -16.65 -7.63 2.10
CA ALA A 293 -17.10 -7.86 3.47
C ALA A 293 -18.35 -8.77 3.51
N LEU A 294 -19.36 -8.50 2.67
CA LEU A 294 -20.55 -9.35 2.53
C LEU A 294 -20.19 -10.79 2.12
N ARG A 295 -19.23 -10.98 1.22
CA ARG A 295 -18.75 -12.30 0.82
C ARG A 295 -18.08 -13.03 1.99
N ARG A 296 -17.19 -12.37 2.75
CA ARG A 296 -16.54 -12.94 3.94
C ARG A 296 -17.53 -13.30 5.04
N MET A 297 -18.61 -12.54 5.17
CA MET A 297 -19.74 -12.84 6.06
C MET A 297 -20.63 -14.01 5.58
N GLY A 298 -20.31 -14.67 4.47
CA GLY A 298 -21.12 -15.76 3.90
C GLY A 298 -22.41 -15.28 3.23
N ARG A 299 -22.47 -14.04 2.73
CA ARG A 299 -23.65 -13.45 2.08
C ARG A 299 -23.39 -13.08 0.60
N PRO A 300 -22.94 -14.03 -0.24
CA PRO A 300 -22.52 -13.74 -1.62
C PRO A 300 -23.65 -13.17 -2.49
N ALA A 301 -24.89 -13.61 -2.32
CA ALA A 301 -26.04 -13.07 -3.07
C ALA A 301 -26.28 -11.57 -2.79
N ARG A 302 -26.02 -11.12 -1.56
CA ARG A 302 -26.12 -9.69 -1.21
C ARG A 302 -24.95 -8.90 -1.78
N ALA A 303 -23.74 -9.47 -1.77
CA ALA A 303 -22.57 -8.88 -2.41
C ALA A 303 -22.80 -8.67 -3.92
N GLU A 304 -23.35 -9.68 -4.59
CA GLU A 304 -23.71 -9.64 -6.01
C GLU A 304 -24.76 -8.55 -6.29
N ALA A 305 -25.82 -8.47 -5.48
CA ALA A 305 -26.85 -7.43 -5.63
C ALA A 305 -26.29 -6.01 -5.48
N VAL A 306 -25.36 -5.80 -4.54
CA VAL A 306 -24.69 -4.51 -4.34
C VAL A 306 -23.84 -4.13 -5.56
N LEU A 307 -23.04 -5.07 -6.07
CA LEU A 307 -22.22 -4.83 -7.27
C LEU A 307 -23.08 -4.60 -8.51
N ARG A 308 -24.15 -5.36 -8.71
CA ARG A 308 -25.07 -5.18 -9.84
C ARG A 308 -25.72 -3.80 -9.82
N ALA A 309 -26.16 -3.33 -8.65
CA ALA A 309 -26.75 -1.99 -8.52
C ALA A 309 -25.74 -0.89 -8.86
N HIS A 310 -24.50 -1.03 -8.41
CA HIS A 310 -23.42 -0.10 -8.74
C HIS A 310 -23.10 -0.10 -10.25
N LEU A 311 -22.92 -1.27 -10.85
CA LEU A 311 -22.63 -1.38 -12.29
C LEU A 311 -23.77 -0.83 -13.16
N ALA A 312 -25.03 -1.00 -12.73
CA ALA A 312 -26.19 -0.42 -13.42
C ALA A 312 -26.18 1.11 -13.36
N ALA A 313 -26.03 1.70 -12.17
CA ALA A 313 -26.00 3.16 -12.01
C ALA A 313 -24.86 3.82 -12.81
N ARG A 314 -23.70 3.15 -12.91
CA ARG A 314 -22.57 3.63 -13.71
C ARG A 314 -22.84 3.63 -15.21
N SER A 315 -23.58 2.65 -15.72
CA SER A 315 -23.92 2.59 -17.15
C SER A 315 -24.77 3.79 -17.60
N GLU A 316 -25.51 4.40 -16.68
CA GLU A 316 -26.31 5.60 -16.92
C GLU A 316 -25.49 6.90 -16.78
N GLY A 317 -24.46 6.90 -15.91
CA GLY A 317 -23.66 8.09 -15.58
C GLY A 317 -22.40 8.34 -16.44
N GLY A 318 -22.01 7.41 -17.32
CA GLY A 318 -20.88 7.59 -18.23
C GLY A 318 -19.48 7.55 -17.60
N GLU A 319 -19.34 7.14 -16.33
CA GLU A 319 -18.05 7.06 -15.66
C GLU A 319 -17.20 5.85 -16.07
N ALA A 320 -15.88 6.06 -16.21
CA ALA A 320 -14.89 5.06 -16.63
C ALA A 320 -14.85 3.83 -15.70
N ALA A 321 -15.22 2.65 -16.24
CA ALA A 321 -15.38 1.39 -15.53
C ALA A 321 -14.23 1.08 -14.54
N ASP A 322 -14.55 0.77 -13.28
CA ASP A 322 -13.57 0.18 -12.36
C ASP A 322 -13.53 -1.34 -12.57
N PRO A 323 -12.44 -1.88 -13.17
CA PRO A 323 -12.32 -3.31 -13.44
C PRO A 323 -12.37 -4.17 -12.17
N ARG A 324 -12.10 -3.62 -10.99
CA ARG A 324 -12.16 -4.36 -9.71
C ARG A 324 -13.58 -4.80 -9.37
N ALA A 325 -14.58 -3.97 -9.69
CA ALA A 325 -15.99 -4.28 -9.45
C ALA A 325 -16.48 -5.40 -10.37
N ASP A 326 -16.17 -5.33 -11.67
CA ASP A 326 -16.53 -6.37 -12.64
C ASP A 326 -15.81 -7.70 -12.34
N LEU A 327 -14.52 -7.68 -11.97
CA LEU A 327 -13.79 -8.90 -11.58
C LEU A 327 -14.38 -9.57 -10.33
N LEU A 328 -14.77 -8.80 -9.31
CA LEU A 328 -15.43 -9.36 -8.14
C LEU A 328 -16.83 -9.88 -8.47
N HIS A 329 -17.56 -9.21 -9.37
CA HIS A 329 -18.86 -9.67 -9.83
C HIS A 329 -18.75 -10.99 -10.60
N ALA A 330 -17.76 -11.12 -11.49
CA ALA A 330 -17.46 -12.35 -12.21
C ALA A 330 -17.18 -13.53 -11.25
N GLU A 331 -16.39 -13.30 -10.20
CA GLU A 331 -16.13 -14.33 -9.16
C GLU A 331 -17.41 -14.82 -8.47
N LEU A 332 -18.32 -13.90 -8.12
CA LEU A 332 -19.60 -14.26 -7.48
C LEU A 332 -20.51 -15.02 -8.43
N LEU A 333 -20.56 -14.61 -9.70
CA LEU A 333 -21.32 -15.30 -10.75
C LEU A 333 -20.78 -16.70 -11.00
N MET A 334 -19.46 -16.89 -11.00
CA MET A 334 -18.81 -18.19 -11.09
C MET A 334 -19.18 -19.09 -9.90
N ALA A 335 -19.14 -18.56 -8.68
CA ALA A 335 -19.55 -19.30 -7.49
C ALA A 335 -21.05 -19.70 -7.51
N ARG A 336 -21.90 -18.91 -8.19
CA ARG A 336 -23.32 -19.22 -8.43
C ARG A 336 -23.54 -20.19 -9.60
N GLY A 337 -22.53 -20.46 -10.42
CA GLY A 337 -22.62 -21.26 -11.64
C GLY A 337 -23.15 -20.50 -12.87
N ALA A 338 -23.29 -19.17 -12.80
CA ALA A 338 -23.75 -18.31 -13.89
C ALA A 338 -22.60 -17.95 -14.86
N ARG A 339 -22.07 -18.95 -15.56
CA ARG A 339 -20.82 -18.84 -16.34
C ARG A 339 -20.89 -17.81 -17.47
N LEU A 340 -21.96 -17.81 -18.27
CA LEU A 340 -22.13 -16.84 -19.37
C LEU A 340 -22.19 -15.39 -18.87
N GLU A 341 -22.83 -15.15 -17.72
CA GLU A 341 -22.85 -13.83 -17.10
C GLU A 341 -21.45 -13.44 -16.59
N ALA A 342 -20.69 -14.41 -16.07
CA ALA A 342 -19.33 -14.20 -15.62
C ALA A 342 -18.40 -13.84 -16.79
N ILE A 343 -18.50 -14.51 -17.93
CA ILE A 343 -17.79 -14.17 -19.17
C ILE A 343 -18.06 -12.71 -19.55
N ALA A 344 -19.33 -12.33 -19.63
CA ALA A 344 -19.71 -10.95 -19.97
C ALA A 344 -19.15 -9.93 -18.96
N ALA A 345 -19.04 -10.29 -17.68
CA ALA A 345 -18.39 -9.45 -16.67
C ALA A 345 -16.86 -9.34 -16.87
N LEU A 346 -16.19 -10.43 -17.24
CA LEU A 346 -14.76 -10.40 -17.57
C LEU A 346 -14.46 -9.57 -18.82
N ASP A 347 -15.32 -9.66 -19.83
CA ASP A 347 -15.22 -8.85 -21.05
C ASP A 347 -15.40 -7.36 -20.75
N ARG A 348 -16.36 -6.99 -19.89
CA ARG A 348 -16.50 -5.61 -19.41
C ARG A 348 -15.28 -5.15 -18.62
N ALA A 349 -14.70 -6.01 -17.77
CA ALA A 349 -13.47 -5.66 -17.05
C ALA A 349 -12.29 -5.43 -18.02
N ALA A 350 -12.23 -6.17 -19.13
CA ALA A 350 -11.18 -6.05 -20.14
C ALA A 350 -11.35 -4.82 -21.04
N LEU A 351 -12.56 -4.61 -21.53
CA LEU A 351 -12.86 -3.65 -22.58
C LEU A 351 -13.34 -2.32 -22.02
N GLY A 352 -13.76 -2.26 -20.76
CA GLY A 352 -14.59 -1.19 -20.20
C GLY A 352 -16.04 -1.28 -20.71
N VAL A 353 -16.93 -0.43 -20.22
CA VAL A 353 -18.30 -0.34 -20.75
C VAL A 353 -18.20 0.07 -22.23
N PRO A 354 -18.80 -0.69 -23.18
CA PRO A 354 -18.90 -0.25 -24.57
C PRO A 354 -19.78 1.00 -24.59
N ASP A 355 -19.26 2.08 -25.17
CA ASP A 355 -19.95 3.36 -25.26
C ASP A 355 -21.15 3.22 -26.21
N ALA A 356 -22.31 2.88 -25.65
CA ALA A 356 -23.52 2.60 -26.41
C ALA A 356 -24.10 3.86 -27.10
N ALA A 357 -23.56 5.05 -26.81
CA ALA A 357 -24.02 6.33 -27.34
C ALA A 357 -23.10 6.93 -28.44
N ALA A 358 -21.98 6.29 -28.78
CA ALA A 358 -21.06 6.84 -29.78
C ALA A 358 -21.44 6.41 -31.22
N PRO A 359 -21.84 7.33 -32.11
CA PRO A 359 -22.09 7.00 -33.52
C PRO A 359 -20.77 6.77 -34.28
N ALA A 360 -20.50 5.52 -34.66
CA ALA A 360 -19.49 5.05 -35.63
C ALA A 360 -18.00 5.37 -35.32
N PRO A 361 -17.05 4.53 -35.79
CA PRO A 361 -15.77 4.35 -35.15
C PRO A 361 -14.75 5.40 -35.59
N SER A 362 -14.47 6.37 -34.75
CA SER A 362 -13.12 6.93 -34.69
C SER A 362 -12.20 5.87 -34.07
N PRO A 363 -10.97 5.64 -34.56
CA PRO A 363 -10.06 4.66 -33.97
C PRO A 363 -9.88 5.03 -32.51
N ALA A 364 -10.45 4.21 -31.62
CA ALA A 364 -10.42 4.45 -30.20
C ALA A 364 -8.97 4.65 -29.77
N PRO A 365 -8.63 5.72 -29.03
CA PRO A 365 -7.30 5.84 -28.47
C PRO A 365 -7.02 4.56 -27.67
N ALA A 366 -5.89 3.91 -27.95
CA ALA A 366 -5.47 2.67 -27.30
C ALA A 366 -5.65 2.84 -25.78
N ARG A 367 -6.68 2.16 -25.23
CA ARG A 367 -7.03 2.30 -23.82
C ARG A 367 -5.86 1.80 -22.97
N PRO A 368 -5.59 2.43 -21.83
CA PRO A 368 -4.48 2.03 -20.98
C PRO A 368 -4.65 0.55 -20.61
N PRO A 369 -3.59 -0.26 -20.69
CA PRO A 369 -3.65 -1.66 -20.29
C PRO A 369 -4.09 -1.76 -18.82
N LEU A 370 -4.85 -2.80 -18.49
CA LEU A 370 -5.17 -3.09 -17.09
C LEU A 370 -3.89 -3.20 -16.27
N GLU A 371 -3.98 -2.81 -15.00
CA GLU A 371 -2.92 -3.06 -14.02
C GLU A 371 -2.51 -4.56 -14.08
N PRO A 372 -1.23 -4.92 -14.15
CA PRO A 372 -0.79 -6.31 -14.35
C PRO A 372 -1.41 -7.31 -13.36
N VAL A 373 -1.64 -6.87 -12.11
CA VAL A 373 -2.32 -7.66 -11.07
C VAL A 373 -3.77 -8.01 -11.46
N LEU A 374 -4.50 -7.04 -12.00
CA LEU A 374 -5.90 -7.18 -12.39
C LEU A 374 -6.02 -8.01 -13.67
N GLU A 375 -5.09 -7.81 -14.61
CA GLU A 375 -4.98 -8.62 -15.82
C GLU A 375 -4.71 -10.09 -15.47
N ALA A 376 -3.72 -10.35 -14.60
CA ALA A 376 -3.42 -11.70 -14.13
C ALA A 376 -4.63 -12.36 -13.47
N ARG A 377 -5.41 -11.60 -12.68
CA ARG A 377 -6.65 -12.07 -12.06
C ARG A 377 -7.73 -12.38 -13.09
N ARG A 378 -7.90 -11.54 -14.11
CA ARG A 378 -8.85 -11.76 -15.21
C ARG A 378 -8.53 -13.05 -15.95
N ILE A 379 -7.27 -13.25 -16.33
CA ILE A 379 -6.81 -14.46 -17.04
C ILE A 379 -7.09 -15.72 -16.19
N ARG A 380 -6.88 -15.69 -14.87
CA ARG A 380 -7.22 -16.83 -14.00
C ARG A 380 -8.70 -17.15 -14.00
N LEU A 381 -9.56 -16.15 -13.97
CA LEU A 381 -11.00 -16.37 -14.00
C LEU A 381 -11.45 -16.99 -15.32
N TRP A 382 -10.87 -16.55 -16.44
CA TRP A 382 -11.04 -17.20 -17.73
C TRP A 382 -10.55 -18.65 -17.74
N ALA A 383 -9.37 -18.93 -17.18
CA ALA A 383 -8.84 -20.28 -17.06
C ALA A 383 -9.75 -21.20 -16.24
N HIS A 384 -10.36 -20.68 -15.17
CA HIS A 384 -11.35 -21.42 -14.38
C HIS A 384 -12.63 -21.71 -15.17
N ILE A 385 -13.09 -20.80 -16.03
CA ILE A 385 -14.24 -21.03 -16.92
C ILE A 385 -13.92 -22.14 -17.92
N ALA A 386 -12.80 -22.02 -18.64
CA ALA A 386 -12.35 -23.02 -19.61
C ALA A 386 -12.19 -24.41 -18.97
N SER A 387 -11.58 -24.47 -17.79
CA SER A 387 -11.42 -25.72 -17.03
C SER A 387 -12.78 -26.33 -16.67
N ALA A 388 -13.74 -25.52 -16.24
CA ALA A 388 -15.07 -25.98 -15.86
C ALA A 388 -15.93 -26.43 -17.06
N GLU A 389 -15.57 -26.01 -18.28
CA GLU A 389 -16.17 -26.43 -19.55
C GLU A 389 -15.48 -27.66 -20.16
N GLY A 390 -14.41 -28.17 -19.52
CA GLY A 390 -13.62 -29.29 -20.03
C GLY A 390 -12.63 -28.88 -21.13
N ALA A 391 -12.48 -27.59 -21.41
CA ALA A 391 -11.46 -27.05 -22.31
C ALA A 391 -10.09 -27.00 -21.60
N HIS A 392 -9.60 -28.17 -21.18
CA HIS A 392 -8.40 -28.29 -20.33
C HIS A 392 -7.14 -27.68 -20.97
N ARG A 393 -7.01 -27.74 -22.30
CA ARG A 393 -5.86 -27.16 -23.02
C ARG A 393 -5.83 -25.64 -22.94
N GLU A 394 -6.96 -25.02 -23.25
CA GLU A 394 -7.12 -23.58 -23.13
C GLU A 394 -6.94 -23.12 -21.68
N ALA A 395 -7.52 -23.85 -20.72
CA ALA A 395 -7.34 -23.56 -19.31
C ALA A 395 -5.86 -23.58 -18.90
N ALA A 396 -5.10 -24.57 -19.35
CA ALA A 396 -3.69 -24.71 -19.02
C ALA A 396 -2.84 -23.58 -19.63
N GLU A 397 -3.09 -23.22 -20.89
CA GLU A 397 -2.44 -22.09 -21.57
C GLU A 397 -2.77 -20.75 -20.88
N LEU A 398 -4.01 -20.56 -20.44
CA LEU A 398 -4.42 -19.37 -19.70
C LEU A 398 -3.78 -19.32 -18.29
N PHE A 399 -3.72 -20.43 -17.55
CA PHE A 399 -3.01 -20.45 -16.27
C PHE A 399 -1.52 -20.13 -16.44
N ARG A 400 -0.87 -20.69 -17.48
CA ARG A 400 0.51 -20.36 -17.84
C ARG A 400 0.69 -18.87 -18.13
N ALA A 401 -0.19 -18.30 -18.95
CA ALA A 401 -0.17 -16.88 -19.27
C ALA A 401 -0.32 -16.01 -18.01
N SER A 402 -1.25 -16.38 -17.11
CA SER A 402 -1.39 -15.70 -15.82
C SER A 402 -0.12 -15.82 -14.96
N ASN A 403 0.48 -17.00 -14.90
CA ASN A 403 1.70 -17.24 -14.13
C ASN A 403 2.89 -16.42 -14.67
N GLY A 404 2.93 -16.18 -15.97
CA GLY A 404 3.93 -15.34 -16.66
C GLY A 404 3.83 -13.83 -16.38
N THR A 405 2.71 -13.33 -15.85
CA THR A 405 2.51 -11.88 -15.56
C THR A 405 3.34 -11.32 -14.40
N GLY A 406 4.11 -12.17 -13.70
CA GLY A 406 4.77 -11.77 -12.45
C GLY A 406 3.85 -11.83 -11.22
N HIS A 407 2.56 -12.14 -11.36
CA HIS A 407 1.59 -12.30 -10.27
C HIS A 407 1.02 -13.73 -10.17
N ALA A 408 1.87 -14.74 -10.41
CA ALA A 408 1.48 -16.13 -10.19
C ALA A 408 1.14 -16.35 -8.71
N THR A 409 0.21 -17.26 -8.47
CA THR A 409 -0.14 -17.75 -7.14
C THR A 409 0.14 -19.25 -7.10
N GLU A 410 0.38 -19.80 -5.91
CA GLU A 410 0.56 -21.25 -5.75
C GLU A 410 -0.65 -22.02 -6.32
N ALA A 411 -1.86 -21.55 -6.03
CA ALA A 411 -3.09 -22.13 -6.56
C ALA A 411 -3.14 -22.10 -8.10
N SER A 412 -2.74 -21.01 -8.76
CA SER A 412 -2.75 -20.94 -10.23
C SER A 412 -1.68 -21.81 -10.88
N ALA A 413 -0.52 -22.00 -10.24
CA ALA A 413 0.48 -22.96 -10.69
C ALA A 413 -0.02 -24.40 -10.55
N LEU A 414 -0.67 -24.73 -9.43
CA LEU A 414 -1.27 -26.05 -9.21
C LEU A 414 -2.35 -26.36 -10.26
N ARG A 415 -3.24 -25.40 -10.54
CA ARG A 415 -4.29 -25.57 -11.57
C ARG A 415 -3.74 -25.73 -12.98
N GLU A 416 -2.60 -25.09 -13.31
CA GLU A 416 -1.91 -25.34 -14.58
C GLU A 416 -1.47 -26.81 -14.68
N VAL A 417 -0.85 -27.34 -13.62
CA VAL A 417 -0.39 -28.74 -13.55
C VAL A 417 -1.56 -29.72 -13.68
N GLU A 418 -2.64 -29.49 -12.94
CA GLU A 418 -3.86 -30.31 -13.02
C GLU A 418 -4.48 -30.29 -14.42
N ALA A 419 -4.50 -29.13 -15.09
CA ALA A 419 -5.05 -29.00 -16.43
C ALA A 419 -4.21 -29.76 -17.48
N TRP A 420 -2.87 -29.71 -17.39
CA TRP A 420 -2.00 -30.54 -18.24
C TRP A 420 -2.11 -32.04 -17.92
N ALA A 421 -2.27 -32.39 -16.64
CA ALA A 421 -2.50 -33.78 -16.21
C ALA A 421 -3.81 -34.35 -16.79
N ALA A 422 -4.89 -33.57 -16.78
CA ALA A 422 -6.18 -33.98 -17.35
C ALA A 422 -6.12 -34.25 -18.87
N LEU A 423 -5.18 -33.63 -19.58
CA LEU A 423 -4.94 -33.87 -21.02
C LEU A 423 -4.01 -35.05 -21.30
N GLY A 424 -3.28 -35.54 -20.29
CA GLY A 424 -2.21 -36.53 -20.48
C GLY A 424 -0.94 -35.96 -21.14
N GLU A 425 -0.76 -34.65 -21.18
CA GLU A 425 0.39 -33.99 -21.82
C GLU A 425 1.60 -33.97 -20.85
N THR A 426 2.36 -35.06 -20.83
CA THR A 426 3.43 -35.30 -19.85
C THR A 426 4.55 -34.26 -19.88
N ARG A 427 4.98 -33.83 -21.09
CA ARG A 427 6.03 -32.81 -21.26
C ARG A 427 5.63 -31.46 -20.69
N GLU A 428 4.40 -31.02 -20.97
CA GLU A 428 3.89 -29.72 -20.50
C GLU A 428 3.62 -29.75 -18.99
N ARG A 429 3.09 -30.87 -18.46
CA ARG A 429 2.94 -31.09 -17.02
C ARG A 429 4.29 -31.00 -16.28
N SER A 430 5.33 -31.66 -16.80
CA SER A 430 6.69 -31.61 -16.25
C SER A 430 7.28 -30.19 -16.25
N LEU A 431 7.07 -29.44 -17.34
CA LEU A 431 7.51 -28.04 -17.42
C LEU A 431 6.78 -27.17 -16.39
N ALA A 432 5.46 -27.28 -16.29
CA ALA A 432 4.64 -26.55 -15.34
C ALA A 432 5.04 -26.86 -13.89
N LEU A 433 5.31 -28.13 -13.56
CA LEU A 433 5.80 -28.55 -12.25
C LEU A 433 7.15 -27.92 -11.90
N ARG A 434 8.12 -27.95 -12.80
CA ARG A 434 9.45 -27.34 -12.58
C ARG A 434 9.35 -25.83 -12.38
N GLN A 435 8.54 -25.14 -13.19
CA GLN A 435 8.32 -23.70 -13.03
C GLN A 435 7.58 -23.37 -11.73
N GLY A 436 6.55 -24.14 -11.40
CA GLY A 436 5.78 -23.99 -10.16
C GLY A 436 6.64 -24.17 -8.92
N LEU A 437 7.42 -25.25 -8.84
CA LEU A 437 8.34 -25.52 -7.72
C LEU A 437 9.51 -24.54 -7.66
N GLY A 438 10.02 -24.07 -8.80
CA GLY A 438 11.04 -23.02 -8.82
C GLY A 438 10.53 -21.71 -8.20
N ARG A 439 9.25 -21.40 -8.38
CA ARG A 439 8.63 -20.18 -7.86
C ARG A 439 8.06 -20.31 -6.45
N PHE A 440 7.50 -21.47 -6.13
CA PHE A 440 6.90 -21.81 -4.84
C PHE A 440 7.60 -23.03 -4.26
N PRO A 441 8.89 -22.90 -3.87
CA PRO A 441 9.65 -24.05 -3.43
C PRO A 441 8.97 -24.73 -2.25
N GLY A 442 8.35 -24.00 -1.32
CA GLY A 442 7.68 -24.52 -0.12
C GLY A 442 6.29 -25.13 -0.31
N SER A 443 5.76 -25.23 -1.53
CA SER A 443 4.41 -25.79 -1.76
C SER A 443 4.39 -27.32 -1.63
N LEU A 444 3.68 -27.83 -0.64
CA LEU A 444 3.46 -29.27 -0.45
C LEU A 444 2.69 -29.87 -1.62
N GLU A 445 1.62 -29.20 -2.07
CA GLU A 445 0.75 -29.73 -3.12
C GLU A 445 1.50 -29.85 -4.46
N LEU A 446 2.29 -28.84 -4.85
CA LEU A 446 3.11 -28.93 -6.06
C LEU A 446 4.16 -30.05 -5.97
N ALA A 447 4.77 -30.23 -4.79
CA ALA A 447 5.76 -31.28 -4.57
C ALA A 447 5.12 -32.69 -4.61
N ARG A 448 3.92 -32.85 -4.06
CA ARG A 448 3.10 -34.07 -4.18
C ARG A 448 2.79 -34.39 -5.64
N HIS A 449 2.34 -33.40 -6.41
CA HIS A 449 2.05 -33.61 -7.83
C HIS A 449 3.30 -33.96 -8.65
N ALA A 450 4.47 -33.42 -8.29
CA ALA A 450 5.75 -33.80 -8.91
C ALA A 450 6.13 -35.24 -8.57
N ALA A 451 5.97 -35.64 -7.32
CA ALA A 451 6.28 -37.00 -6.88
C ALA A 451 5.35 -38.03 -7.54
N LEU A 452 4.03 -37.77 -7.55
CA LEU A 452 3.05 -38.60 -8.24
C LEU A 452 3.32 -38.68 -9.75
N PHE A 453 3.70 -37.57 -10.38
CA PHE A 453 4.07 -37.58 -11.80
C PHE A 453 5.27 -38.48 -12.10
N ALA A 454 6.29 -38.48 -11.23
CA ALA A 454 7.44 -39.38 -11.35
C ALA A 454 7.06 -40.86 -11.11
N GLU A 455 6.13 -41.15 -10.19
CA GLU A 455 5.56 -42.50 -10.04
C GLU A 455 4.82 -42.96 -11.30
N GLU A 456 4.02 -42.09 -11.91
CA GLU A 456 3.27 -42.37 -13.14
C GLU A 456 4.20 -42.66 -14.33
N GLU A 457 5.33 -41.96 -14.44
CA GLU A 457 6.38 -42.19 -15.45
C GLU A 457 7.25 -43.43 -15.14
N GLY A 458 7.12 -44.00 -13.92
CA GLY A 458 7.95 -45.10 -13.45
C GLY A 458 9.40 -44.71 -13.12
N ASP A 459 9.70 -43.41 -13.02
CA ASP A 459 10.97 -42.90 -12.53
C ASP A 459 10.97 -42.85 -11.00
N TRP A 460 11.13 -44.03 -10.41
CA TRP A 460 11.09 -44.20 -8.97
C TRP A 460 12.22 -43.48 -8.23
N GLU A 461 13.36 -43.20 -8.88
CA GLU A 461 14.44 -42.42 -8.27
C GLU A 461 14.03 -40.95 -8.10
N SER A 462 13.50 -40.33 -9.16
CA SER A 462 12.94 -38.98 -9.06
C SER A 462 11.73 -38.92 -8.13
N ALA A 463 10.88 -39.95 -8.13
CA ALA A 463 9.75 -40.02 -7.22
C ALA A 463 10.20 -40.09 -5.75
N ALA A 464 11.22 -40.90 -5.44
CA ALA A 464 11.79 -40.99 -4.10
C ALA A 464 12.41 -39.65 -3.67
N GLN A 465 13.15 -38.97 -4.55
CA GLN A 465 13.70 -37.64 -4.25
C GLN A 465 12.59 -36.62 -3.94
N ALA A 466 11.54 -36.58 -4.77
CA ALA A 466 10.42 -35.65 -4.61
C ALA A 466 9.60 -35.95 -3.35
N TRP A 467 9.32 -37.23 -3.05
CA TRP A 467 8.64 -37.61 -1.81
C TRP A 467 9.49 -37.40 -0.56
N GLY A 468 10.82 -37.61 -0.65
CA GLY A 468 11.74 -37.31 0.44
C GLY A 468 11.74 -35.84 0.80
N HIS A 469 11.77 -34.96 -0.20
CA HIS A 469 11.66 -33.51 -0.01
C HIS A 469 10.31 -33.09 0.59
N CYS A 470 9.22 -33.76 0.21
CA CYS A 470 7.92 -33.58 0.88
C CYS A 470 7.98 -34.00 2.35
N ALA A 471 8.56 -35.16 2.65
CA ALA A 471 8.64 -35.74 3.98
C ALA A 471 9.51 -34.92 4.93
N GLU A 472 10.64 -34.40 4.46
CA GLU A 472 11.53 -33.53 5.26
C GLU A 472 10.82 -32.26 5.75
N ARG A 473 9.90 -31.72 4.94
CA ARG A 473 9.20 -30.46 5.25
C ARG A 473 7.89 -30.67 5.99
N HIS A 474 7.30 -31.84 5.83
CA HIS A 474 6.04 -32.21 6.45
C HIS A 474 6.21 -33.56 7.16
N PRO A 475 7.06 -33.64 8.20
CA PRO A 475 7.40 -34.89 8.87
C PRO A 475 6.19 -35.53 9.55
N ASP A 476 5.19 -34.73 9.92
CA ASP A 476 3.97 -35.18 10.60
C ASP A 476 2.95 -35.81 9.63
N GLU A 477 3.15 -35.66 8.31
CA GLU A 477 2.21 -36.13 7.30
C GLU A 477 2.47 -37.59 6.92
N ILE A 478 1.88 -38.51 7.68
CA ILE A 478 2.08 -39.98 7.57
C ILE A 478 1.93 -40.48 6.12
N ARG A 479 0.99 -39.92 5.35
CA ARG A 479 0.76 -40.30 3.94
C ARG A 479 1.97 -40.03 3.04
N VAL A 480 2.66 -38.91 3.28
CA VAL A 480 3.86 -38.52 2.52
C VAL A 480 5.01 -39.45 2.85
N ALA A 481 5.23 -39.71 4.14
CA ALA A 481 6.29 -40.62 4.59
C ALA A 481 6.06 -42.07 4.11
N HIS A 482 4.80 -42.52 4.06
CA HIS A 482 4.45 -43.82 3.48
C HIS A 482 4.75 -43.90 1.98
N ARG A 483 4.30 -42.90 1.19
CA ARG A 483 4.60 -42.85 -0.25
C ARG A 483 6.10 -42.74 -0.53
N PHE A 484 6.83 -42.00 0.30
CA PHE A 484 8.29 -41.94 0.22
C PHE A 484 8.94 -43.31 0.42
N ALA A 485 8.50 -44.07 1.42
CA ALA A 485 8.98 -45.42 1.64
C ALA A 485 8.68 -46.32 0.42
N LEU A 486 7.46 -46.29 -0.12
CA LEU A 486 7.13 -47.06 -1.33
C LEU A 486 8.01 -46.69 -2.53
N ALA A 487 8.24 -45.39 -2.77
CA ALA A 487 9.11 -44.94 -3.84
C ALA A 487 10.56 -45.41 -3.66
N LEU A 488 11.09 -45.39 -2.43
CA LEU A 488 12.43 -45.91 -2.12
C LEU A 488 12.56 -47.43 -2.35
N LEU A 489 11.50 -48.18 -2.05
CA LEU A 489 11.44 -49.63 -2.29
C LEU A 489 11.50 -49.93 -3.79
N GLU A 490 10.66 -49.27 -4.59
CA GLU A 490 10.63 -49.44 -6.05
C GLU A 490 11.91 -48.92 -6.72
N ALA A 491 12.52 -47.87 -6.17
CA ALA A 491 13.84 -47.36 -6.58
C ALA A 491 15.01 -48.27 -6.15
N ARG A 492 14.74 -49.41 -5.49
CA ARG A 492 15.76 -50.35 -4.99
C ARG A 492 16.78 -49.72 -4.04
N ARG A 493 16.32 -48.84 -3.14
CA ARG A 493 17.11 -48.22 -2.07
C ARG A 493 16.70 -48.77 -0.69
N PRO A 494 16.87 -50.09 -0.43
CA PRO A 494 16.33 -50.76 0.75
C PRO A 494 16.88 -50.20 2.07
N TYR A 495 18.11 -49.69 2.09
CA TYR A 495 18.71 -49.12 3.29
C TYR A 495 18.08 -47.79 3.71
N HIS A 496 17.74 -46.93 2.75
CA HIS A 496 17.04 -45.67 3.04
C HIS A 496 15.58 -45.92 3.40
N PHE A 497 14.95 -46.91 2.76
CA PHE A 497 13.61 -47.36 3.12
C PHE A 497 13.50 -47.73 4.61
N LEU A 498 14.42 -48.55 5.11
CA LEU A 498 14.44 -48.97 6.52
C LEU A 498 14.52 -47.77 7.47
N ALA A 499 15.37 -46.80 7.19
CA ALA A 499 15.52 -45.61 8.02
C ALA A 499 14.23 -44.77 8.08
N VAL A 500 13.51 -44.63 6.96
CA VAL A 500 12.25 -43.90 6.89
C VAL A 500 11.14 -44.64 7.66
N VAL A 501 11.04 -45.96 7.50
CA VAL A 501 10.02 -46.77 8.17
C VAL A 501 10.24 -46.83 9.69
N GLU A 502 11.50 -46.88 10.14
CA GLU A 502 11.85 -46.83 11.58
C GLU A 502 11.54 -45.46 12.21
N ALA A 503 11.60 -44.39 11.41
CA ALA A 503 11.27 -43.04 11.85
C ALA A 503 9.76 -42.73 11.84
N LEU A 504 8.92 -43.58 11.24
CA LEU A 504 7.47 -43.41 11.25
C LEU A 504 6.93 -43.58 12.69
N PRO A 505 6.19 -42.60 13.23
CA PRO A 505 5.60 -42.72 14.56
C PRO A 505 4.69 -43.94 14.64
N GLU A 506 4.67 -44.62 15.80
CA GLU A 506 3.72 -45.70 16.05
C GLU A 506 2.30 -45.17 15.89
N ALA A 507 1.59 -45.67 14.88
CA ALA A 507 0.19 -45.36 14.70
C ALA A 507 -0.57 -45.82 15.96
N GLN A 508 -0.98 -44.87 16.81
CA GLN A 508 -1.96 -45.18 17.84
C GLN A 508 -3.26 -45.56 17.13
N PRO A 509 -3.90 -46.67 17.52
CA PRO A 509 -5.22 -47.00 16.99
C PRO A 509 -6.15 -45.82 17.23
N VAL A 510 -6.77 -45.32 16.18
CA VAL A 510 -7.77 -44.26 16.28
C VAL A 510 -8.95 -44.84 17.05
N ASP A 511 -9.20 -44.32 18.25
CA ASP A 511 -10.34 -44.69 19.07
C ASP A 511 -11.61 -44.17 18.37
N GLU A 512 -12.38 -45.06 17.73
CA GLU A 512 -13.66 -44.71 17.10
C GLU A 512 -14.72 -44.43 18.16
N GLY A 513 -14.69 -43.22 18.73
CA GLY A 513 -15.79 -42.67 19.51
C GLY A 513 -16.98 -42.28 18.61
N PRO A 514 -18.24 -42.49 19.02
CA PRO A 514 -19.40 -42.25 18.17
C PRO A 514 -19.76 -40.77 18.13
N GLN A 515 -19.40 -40.07 17.05
CA GLN A 515 -20.01 -38.80 16.61
C GLN A 515 -20.05 -38.85 15.07
N GLY A 516 -21.13 -38.58 14.34
CA GLY A 516 -22.21 -37.66 14.58
C GLY A 516 -22.45 -36.85 13.29
N GLY A 517 -22.96 -37.50 12.24
CA GLY A 517 -23.69 -36.90 11.12
C GLY A 517 -22.97 -35.89 10.19
N SER A 518 -22.47 -36.37 9.04
CA SER A 518 -22.61 -35.63 7.77
C SER A 518 -22.52 -36.59 6.57
N LYS A 519 -23.59 -36.63 5.77
CA LYS A 519 -23.69 -37.40 4.53
C LYS A 519 -23.15 -36.56 3.36
N ARG A 520 -22.04 -37.00 2.76
CA ARG A 520 -21.87 -37.15 1.30
C ARG A 520 -20.54 -37.85 0.98
N GLY A 521 -20.66 -39.16 0.70
CA GLY A 521 -19.85 -39.98 -0.19
C GLY A 521 -18.32 -39.90 -0.12
N ALA A 522 -17.71 -40.80 0.66
CA ALA A 522 -16.56 -41.61 0.24
C ALA A 522 -16.38 -42.78 1.24
N PRO A 523 -16.25 -44.04 0.80
CA PRO A 523 -15.87 -45.17 1.64
C PRO A 523 -14.34 -45.29 1.87
N GLU A 524 -13.55 -44.25 1.57
CA GLU A 524 -12.07 -44.31 1.53
C GLU A 524 -11.35 -43.91 2.84
N ALA A 525 -12.07 -43.45 3.86
CA ALA A 525 -11.44 -42.79 5.01
C ALA A 525 -11.03 -43.72 6.18
N ALA A 526 -11.59 -44.93 6.29
CA ALA A 526 -11.33 -45.82 7.42
C ALA A 526 -10.47 -47.06 7.09
N GLU A 527 -10.46 -47.53 5.84
CA GLU A 527 -9.74 -48.78 5.46
C GLU A 527 -8.31 -48.60 4.92
N SER A 528 -7.86 -47.37 4.59
CA SER A 528 -6.53 -47.19 3.93
C SER A 528 -5.37 -46.76 4.84
N ALA A 529 -5.62 -46.25 6.04
CA ALA A 529 -4.56 -45.75 6.93
C ALA A 529 -3.87 -46.86 7.76
N THR A 530 -4.63 -47.91 8.11
CA THR A 530 -4.16 -49.08 8.87
C THR A 530 -3.52 -50.14 7.97
N GLY A 531 -3.98 -50.31 6.73
CA GLY A 531 -3.34 -51.23 5.76
C GLY A 531 -1.97 -50.75 5.29
N ALA A 532 -1.82 -49.44 5.09
CA ALA A 532 -0.58 -48.80 4.63
C ALA A 532 0.60 -48.87 5.63
N THR A 533 0.32 -48.71 6.92
CA THR A 533 1.34 -48.82 7.98
C THR A 533 1.78 -50.26 8.22
N PHE A 534 0.95 -51.23 7.84
CA PHE A 534 1.22 -52.65 7.95
C PHE A 534 2.14 -53.15 6.83
N ASP A 535 1.93 -52.72 5.58
CA ASP A 535 2.75 -53.09 4.41
C ASP A 535 4.22 -52.64 4.54
N ALA A 536 4.46 -51.41 5.00
CA ALA A 536 5.82 -50.88 5.11
C ALA A 536 6.65 -51.59 6.22
N ARG A 537 6.01 -51.98 7.32
CA ARG A 537 6.67 -52.71 8.43
C ARG A 537 6.97 -54.17 8.08
N LEU A 538 6.09 -54.82 7.31
CA LEU A 538 6.29 -56.19 6.81
C LEU A 538 7.48 -56.26 5.83
N VAL A 539 7.57 -55.29 4.92
CA VAL A 539 8.70 -55.14 4.00
C VAL A 539 9.99 -54.75 4.74
N ALA A 540 9.90 -53.93 5.79
CA ALA A 540 11.06 -53.60 6.63
C ALA A 540 11.57 -54.80 7.43
N ALA A 541 10.67 -55.64 7.94
CA ALA A 541 11.02 -56.91 8.58
C ALA A 541 11.69 -57.87 7.58
N TYR A 542 11.18 -57.95 6.35
CA TYR A 542 11.78 -58.77 5.27
C TYR A 542 13.16 -58.26 4.84
N LEU A 543 13.35 -56.94 4.70
CA LEU A 543 14.65 -56.35 4.35
C LEU A 543 15.68 -56.42 5.49
N ARG A 544 15.25 -56.39 6.76
CA ARG A 544 16.11 -56.74 7.91
C ARG A 544 16.56 -58.19 7.85
N LEU A 545 15.64 -59.10 7.56
CA LEU A 545 15.94 -60.53 7.41
C LEU A 545 16.96 -60.79 6.28
N LEU A 546 16.76 -60.14 5.13
CA LEU A 546 17.68 -60.18 3.99
C LEU A 546 19.07 -59.61 4.30
N ARG A 547 19.17 -58.63 5.21
CA ARG A 547 20.43 -58.05 5.68
C ARG A 547 21.16 -58.97 6.66
N GLU A 548 20.43 -59.79 7.41
CA GLU A 548 20.97 -60.69 8.42
C GLU A 548 21.41 -62.05 7.86
N GLN A 549 20.86 -62.52 6.73
CA GLN A 549 21.06 -63.89 6.26
C GLN A 549 21.37 -64.00 4.77
N GLY A 550 22.62 -63.74 4.37
CA GLY A 550 23.08 -64.01 3.02
C GLY A 550 22.70 -65.42 2.53
N GLU A 551 21.80 -65.47 1.53
CA GLU A 551 21.32 -66.61 0.72
C GLU A 551 20.16 -67.48 1.24
N GLY A 552 19.12 -67.60 0.39
CA GLY A 552 17.99 -68.55 0.46
C GLY A 552 16.63 -67.86 0.56
N HIS A 553 15.78 -67.89 -0.48
CA HIS A 553 14.58 -67.02 -0.57
C HIS A 553 13.22 -67.73 -0.73
N ASP A 554 13.16 -69.07 -0.75
CA ASP A 554 11.90 -69.77 -1.07
C ASP A 554 11.00 -70.02 0.15
N ALA A 555 11.57 -70.22 1.35
CA ALA A 555 10.79 -70.43 2.57
C ALA A 555 10.13 -69.13 3.09
N ASP A 556 10.80 -68.00 2.88
CA ASP A 556 10.39 -66.70 3.42
C ASP A 556 9.30 -66.03 2.57
N LEU A 557 9.27 -66.31 1.27
CA LEU A 557 8.17 -65.95 0.38
C LEU A 557 6.85 -66.65 0.75
N ALA A 558 6.93 -67.89 1.26
CA ALA A 558 5.77 -68.63 1.73
C ALA A 558 5.22 -68.10 3.06
N ALA A 559 6.10 -67.60 3.94
CA ALA A 559 5.70 -66.96 5.21
C ALA A 559 5.03 -65.60 4.98
N LEU A 560 5.52 -64.79 4.04
CA LEU A 560 4.91 -63.51 3.66
C LEU A 560 3.52 -63.67 3.02
N ALA A 561 3.32 -64.71 2.19
CA ALA A 561 2.02 -65.02 1.61
C ALA A 561 0.95 -65.43 2.65
N GLN A 562 1.37 -65.91 3.82
CA GLN A 562 0.49 -66.25 4.95
C GLN A 562 0.15 -65.04 5.84
N LEU A 563 0.97 -64.00 5.82
CA LEU A 563 0.77 -62.75 6.57
C LEU A 563 -0.05 -61.70 5.82
N ALA A 564 -0.20 -61.84 4.50
CA ALA A 564 -1.03 -60.99 3.66
C ALA A 564 -2.52 -61.35 3.82
N SER A 565 -3.31 -60.40 4.31
CA SER A 565 -4.72 -60.57 4.65
C SER A 565 -5.67 -60.30 3.47
N SER A 566 -5.27 -59.48 2.50
CA SER A 566 -6.11 -59.13 1.34
C SER A 566 -5.64 -59.77 0.02
N PRO A 567 -6.52 -59.87 -1.02
CA PRO A 567 -6.15 -60.37 -2.34
C PRO A 567 -5.14 -59.48 -3.07
N GLU A 568 -5.19 -58.16 -2.86
CA GLU A 568 -4.32 -57.18 -3.51
C GLU A 568 -2.91 -57.18 -2.89
N GLU A 569 -2.80 -57.33 -1.57
CA GLU A 569 -1.53 -57.55 -0.84
C GLU A 569 -0.82 -58.81 -1.35
N ARG A 570 -1.56 -59.92 -1.46
CA ARG A 570 -1.01 -61.18 -2.01
C ARG A 570 -0.53 -61.02 -3.45
N ALA A 571 -1.21 -60.21 -4.26
CA ALA A 571 -0.81 -59.93 -5.63
C ALA A 571 0.45 -59.02 -5.69
N ALA A 572 0.59 -58.05 -4.79
CA ALA A 572 1.77 -57.19 -4.71
C ALA A 572 3.01 -57.97 -4.26
N VAL A 573 2.90 -58.76 -3.20
CA VAL A 573 3.96 -59.66 -2.71
C VAL A 573 4.37 -60.65 -3.81
N ALA A 574 3.40 -61.25 -4.52
CA ALA A 574 3.68 -62.18 -5.61
C ALA A 574 4.39 -61.51 -6.81
N ARG A 575 4.00 -60.27 -7.17
CA ARG A 575 4.67 -59.50 -8.23
C ARG A 575 6.10 -59.13 -7.87
N PHE A 576 6.34 -58.75 -6.61
CA PHE A 576 7.66 -58.46 -6.09
C PHE A 576 8.54 -59.72 -6.05
N ALA A 577 8.02 -60.84 -5.54
CA ALA A 577 8.68 -62.15 -5.54
C ALA A 577 9.09 -62.61 -6.95
N ALA A 578 8.16 -62.51 -7.91
CA ALA A 578 8.41 -62.88 -9.30
C ALA A 578 9.43 -61.97 -10.00
N ARG A 579 9.59 -60.70 -9.55
CA ARG A 579 10.62 -59.78 -10.04
C ARG A 579 11.98 -60.01 -9.37
N ALA A 580 12.00 -60.27 -8.07
CA ALA A 580 13.22 -60.60 -7.33
C ALA A 580 13.87 -61.88 -7.87
N ALA A 581 13.06 -62.91 -8.17
CA ALA A 581 13.52 -64.16 -8.77
C ALA A 581 14.11 -64.02 -10.20
N ARG A 582 13.90 -62.88 -10.88
CA ARG A 582 14.41 -62.61 -12.23
C ARG A 582 15.64 -61.70 -12.25
N ALA A 583 16.07 -61.19 -11.09
CA ALA A 583 17.27 -60.36 -11.01
C ALA A 583 18.52 -61.28 -10.98
N PRO A 584 19.48 -61.14 -11.91
CA PRO A 584 20.72 -61.92 -11.83
C PRO A 584 21.50 -61.52 -10.56
N VAL A 585 21.86 -62.52 -9.76
CA VAL A 585 22.74 -62.36 -8.59
C VAL A 585 24.14 -62.03 -9.10
N SER A 586 24.52 -60.74 -9.01
CA SER A 586 25.88 -60.32 -9.28
C SER A 586 26.76 -60.62 -8.06
N THR A 587 27.47 -61.74 -8.09
CA THR A 587 28.66 -61.94 -7.26
C THR A 587 29.83 -61.23 -7.92
N ALA A 588 30.11 -59.98 -7.53
CA ALA A 588 31.36 -59.33 -7.90
C ALA A 588 31.82 -58.35 -6.82
N THR A 589 32.84 -58.77 -6.08
CA THR A 589 33.89 -57.89 -5.58
C THR A 589 34.51 -57.08 -6.72
N SER A 590 34.73 -55.78 -6.48
CA SER A 590 35.42 -54.80 -7.33
C SER A 590 34.80 -54.44 -8.69
N HIS A 591 34.16 -53.27 -8.75
CA HIS A 591 34.30 -52.33 -9.87
C HIS A 591 34.01 -50.90 -9.42
N ALA A 592 34.99 -50.31 -8.74
CA ALA A 592 35.09 -48.86 -8.53
C ALA A 592 35.66 -48.12 -9.77
N ALA A 593 35.49 -48.65 -10.99
CA ALA A 593 36.15 -48.11 -12.19
C ALA A 593 35.24 -47.96 -13.43
N ALA A 594 33.94 -48.28 -13.36
CA ALA A 594 33.03 -48.14 -14.50
C ALA A 594 32.17 -46.86 -14.48
N GLY A 595 32.14 -46.12 -13.36
CA GLY A 595 31.41 -44.85 -13.22
C GLY A 595 32.20 -43.61 -13.67
N ALA A 596 33.49 -43.74 -13.96
CA ALA A 596 34.34 -42.64 -14.40
C ALA A 596 34.51 -42.55 -15.93
N ALA A 597 34.02 -43.55 -16.69
CA ALA A 597 34.20 -43.61 -18.15
C ALA A 597 33.00 -43.08 -18.96
N MET A 598 31.79 -43.00 -18.39
CA MET A 598 30.60 -42.47 -19.10
C MET A 598 30.33 -40.98 -18.88
N ALA A 599 31.13 -40.31 -18.04
CA ALA A 599 31.13 -38.85 -17.90
C ALA A 599 32.19 -38.17 -18.80
N ALA A 600 33.00 -38.95 -19.54
CA ALA A 600 34.04 -38.46 -20.44
C ALA A 600 33.70 -38.65 -21.94
N GLU A 601 32.56 -39.27 -22.26
CA GLU A 601 32.14 -39.60 -23.63
C GLU A 601 30.92 -38.78 -24.11
N ALA A 602 30.56 -37.71 -23.38
CA ALA A 602 29.54 -36.74 -23.77
C ALA A 602 30.10 -35.36 -24.20
N ASP A 603 31.42 -35.18 -24.16
CA ASP A 603 32.12 -33.94 -24.58
C ASP A 603 32.89 -34.10 -25.92
N ALA A 604 32.60 -35.14 -26.71
CA ALA A 604 33.35 -35.47 -27.93
C ALA A 604 32.48 -35.70 -29.19
N GLU A 605 31.36 -34.97 -29.35
CA GLU A 605 30.70 -34.82 -30.66
C GLU A 605 30.24 -33.37 -30.89
N THR A 606 31.20 -32.49 -31.17
CA THR A 606 31.00 -31.34 -32.08
C THR A 606 32.37 -30.80 -32.50
N GLY A 607 32.90 -31.36 -33.58
CA GLY A 607 34.07 -30.85 -34.30
C GLY A 607 33.67 -30.05 -35.54
N ALA A 608 34.52 -29.06 -35.86
CA ALA A 608 34.56 -28.12 -37.01
C ALA A 608 33.77 -26.80 -36.81
N ASP A 609 34.36 -25.59 -36.73
CA ASP A 609 35.63 -25.08 -37.26
C ASP A 609 36.34 -24.03 -36.33
N ALA A 610 37.67 -24.05 -36.37
CA ALA A 610 38.68 -23.24 -35.64
C ALA A 610 38.85 -21.80 -36.25
N PRO A 611 39.79 -20.89 -35.82
CA PRO A 611 40.95 -21.03 -34.88
C PRO A 611 41.11 -19.82 -33.88
N THR A 612 42.08 -19.67 -32.96
CA THR A 612 43.52 -20.00 -32.88
C THR A 612 44.07 -19.63 -31.47
N VAL A 613 45.06 -20.40 -30.97
CA VAL A 613 46.28 -19.98 -30.20
C VAL A 613 46.29 -19.88 -28.65
N LEU A 614 47.05 -20.84 -28.05
CA LEU A 614 48.03 -20.84 -26.92
C LEU A 614 47.71 -20.03 -25.64
N GLU A 615 47.91 -20.48 -24.39
CA GLU A 615 48.97 -21.32 -23.80
C GLU A 615 48.66 -21.59 -22.29
N SER A 616 49.07 -22.76 -21.75
CA SER A 616 49.51 -23.10 -20.36
C SER A 616 48.76 -22.54 -19.11
N GLY A 617 48.53 -23.24 -17.99
CA GLY A 617 48.99 -24.53 -17.47
C GLY A 617 48.65 -24.66 -15.96
N HIS A 618 48.67 -25.91 -15.47
CA HIS A 618 48.79 -26.42 -14.08
C HIS A 618 47.81 -26.02 -12.94
N GLU A 619 47.04 -27.03 -12.49
CA GLU A 619 47.11 -27.69 -11.15
C GLU A 619 47.26 -26.78 -9.90
N THR A 620 46.51 -26.87 -8.79
CA THR A 620 45.89 -28.00 -8.09
C THR A 620 44.97 -27.51 -6.93
N SER A 621 43.91 -28.28 -6.70
CA SER A 621 43.25 -28.69 -5.44
C SER A 621 43.37 -27.91 -4.11
N ALA A 622 42.16 -27.66 -3.57
CA ALA A 622 41.62 -28.15 -2.29
C ALA A 622 41.39 -27.17 -1.11
N VAL A 623 40.09 -26.99 -0.83
CA VAL A 623 39.37 -27.19 0.46
C VAL A 623 39.79 -26.33 1.68
N SER A 624 38.88 -25.39 2.02
CA SER A 624 38.30 -24.97 3.33
C SER A 624 38.95 -25.46 4.65
N PRO A 625 38.87 -24.70 5.78
CA PRO A 625 37.64 -24.04 6.27
C PRO A 625 37.80 -22.72 7.10
N VAL A 626 36.63 -22.18 7.46
CA VAL A 626 36.31 -21.06 8.39
C VAL A 626 36.89 -21.31 9.80
N PRO A 627 37.27 -20.27 10.59
CA PRO A 627 36.39 -19.85 11.69
C PRO A 627 36.34 -18.33 12.03
N ALA A 628 35.14 -17.90 12.45
CA ALA A 628 34.75 -17.04 13.58
C ALA A 628 35.51 -15.75 13.98
N ALA A 629 34.72 -14.66 14.00
CA ALA A 629 34.50 -13.66 15.06
C ALA A 629 35.68 -13.04 15.84
N ALA A 630 35.81 -11.70 15.77
CA ALA A 630 36.16 -10.83 16.91
C ALA A 630 35.93 -9.33 16.58
N GLU A 631 35.01 -8.73 17.32
CA GLU A 631 35.12 -7.46 18.06
C GLU A 631 35.60 -6.13 17.44
N ALA A 632 35.19 -5.07 18.15
CA ALA A 632 35.05 -3.71 17.69
C ALA A 632 36.03 -2.73 18.37
N ARG A 633 36.21 -1.57 17.68
CA ARG A 633 36.71 -0.25 18.15
C ARG A 633 38.23 -0.12 18.39
N PRO A 634 38.81 1.11 18.42
CA PRO A 634 38.19 2.45 18.37
C PRO A 634 38.79 3.44 17.35
N ALA A 635 38.14 4.60 17.30
CA ALA A 635 38.47 5.81 16.58
C ALA A 635 39.86 6.39 16.86
N THR A 636 40.45 6.98 15.83
CA THR A 636 41.48 8.03 15.96
C THR A 636 41.12 9.25 15.12
N SER A 637 41.08 10.36 15.83
CA SER A 637 41.02 11.75 15.37
C SER A 637 42.19 12.13 14.47
N GLY A 638 41.93 12.91 13.42
CA GLY A 638 42.97 13.54 12.60
C GLY A 638 42.47 14.81 11.92
N ARG A 639 42.91 15.96 12.43
CA ARG A 639 42.66 17.34 11.99
C ARG A 639 43.23 17.64 10.58
N LEU A 640 42.47 18.43 9.81
CA LEU A 640 42.81 19.70 9.12
C LEU A 640 44.19 19.77 8.40
N THR A 641 44.34 20.08 7.10
CA THR A 641 43.87 21.23 6.28
C THR A 641 44.27 20.99 4.78
N PRO A 642 44.31 21.98 3.85
CA PRO A 642 43.47 21.99 2.64
C PRO A 642 44.27 21.69 1.36
N ASP A 643 43.58 21.37 0.25
CA ASP A 643 44.21 21.51 -1.06
C ASP A 643 43.31 22.15 -2.10
N ARG A 644 43.97 22.99 -2.90
CA ARG A 644 43.41 23.93 -3.87
C ARG A 644 43.05 23.24 -5.18
N ALA A 645 41.90 23.68 -5.71
CA ALA A 645 41.63 24.05 -7.10
C ALA A 645 42.10 23.13 -8.24
N ARG A 646 41.12 22.54 -8.94
CA ARG A 646 40.97 22.43 -10.41
C ARG A 646 39.48 22.11 -10.63
N GLY A 647 38.67 22.92 -11.28
CA GLY A 647 38.78 23.31 -12.69
C GLY A 647 38.10 22.24 -13.55
N GLY A 648 36.78 22.33 -13.74
CA GLY A 648 36.03 21.39 -14.58
C GLY A 648 34.66 21.96 -14.98
N ARG A 649 34.59 22.49 -16.21
CA ARG A 649 33.35 22.84 -16.91
C ARG A 649 32.56 21.58 -17.25
N GLY A 650 31.24 21.60 -17.14
CA GLY A 650 30.41 20.50 -17.65
C GLY A 650 28.91 20.66 -17.44
N SER A 651 28.27 21.28 -18.44
CA SER A 651 26.93 21.02 -18.98
C SER A 651 25.68 21.04 -18.08
N ALA A 652 24.78 21.94 -18.47
CA ALA A 652 23.38 22.04 -18.06
C ALA A 652 22.56 20.80 -18.46
N VAL A 653 21.65 20.39 -17.58
CA VAL A 653 20.47 19.58 -17.93
C VAL A 653 19.27 20.17 -17.17
N HIS A 654 18.21 20.47 -17.92
CA HIS A 654 16.94 20.99 -17.44
C HIS A 654 16.23 19.98 -16.53
N GLY A 655 15.93 20.39 -15.30
CA GLY A 655 14.99 19.70 -14.40
C GLY A 655 13.82 20.63 -14.08
N THR A 656 12.67 20.39 -14.71
CA THR A 656 11.41 21.08 -14.46
C THR A 656 10.81 20.63 -13.12
N SER A 657 10.91 21.49 -12.10
CA SER A 657 10.26 21.26 -10.81
C SER A 657 8.89 21.94 -10.81
N ARG A 658 7.82 21.13 -10.76
CA ARG A 658 6.44 21.59 -10.54
C ARG A 658 6.30 22.06 -9.10
N SER A 659 6.13 23.37 -8.93
CA SER A 659 5.71 24.00 -7.67
C SER A 659 4.18 23.99 -7.60
N THR A 660 3.64 23.29 -6.61
CA THR A 660 2.23 23.30 -6.21
C THR A 660 1.92 24.61 -5.50
N ALA A 661 1.14 25.48 -6.14
CA ALA A 661 0.62 26.70 -5.54
C ALA A 661 -0.65 26.37 -4.73
N HIS A 662 -0.61 26.65 -3.43
CA HIS A 662 -1.79 26.80 -2.59
C HIS A 662 -2.39 28.19 -2.83
N ALA A 663 -3.63 28.25 -3.32
CA ALA A 663 -4.42 29.47 -3.43
C ALA A 663 -5.49 29.48 -2.33
N ALA A 664 -5.49 30.53 -1.51
CA ALA A 664 -6.61 30.90 -0.66
C ALA A 664 -7.56 31.83 -1.44
N PRO A 665 -8.90 31.72 -1.29
CA PRO A 665 -9.85 32.55 -2.02
C PRO A 665 -10.34 33.71 -1.15
N GLU A 666 -10.29 34.94 -1.67
CA GLU A 666 -11.16 36.02 -1.20
C GLU A 666 -11.76 36.82 -2.37
N ALA A 667 -13.09 36.83 -2.37
CA ALA A 667 -14.01 37.93 -2.63
C ALA A 667 -13.73 38.89 -3.81
N ALA A 668 -14.58 38.78 -4.84
CA ALA A 668 -15.01 39.94 -5.62
C ALA A 668 -16.51 39.81 -5.94
N ALA A 669 -17.31 40.56 -5.18
CA ALA A 669 -18.66 40.93 -5.54
C ALA A 669 -18.63 42.27 -6.30
N GLY A 670 -19.43 42.36 -7.37
CA GLY A 670 -19.98 43.64 -7.85
C GLY A 670 -19.42 44.17 -9.16
N ALA A 671 -20.11 43.87 -10.27
CA ALA A 671 -20.38 44.87 -11.30
C ALA A 671 -21.61 44.45 -12.12
N ALA A 672 -22.68 45.24 -11.98
CA ALA A 672 -23.90 45.17 -12.76
C ALA A 672 -23.64 45.64 -14.21
N GLY A 673 -24.35 45.02 -15.16
CA GLY A 673 -24.47 45.47 -16.54
C GLY A 673 -25.77 44.95 -17.14
N GLN A 674 -26.72 45.86 -17.32
CA GLN A 674 -28.05 45.67 -17.92
C GLN A 674 -27.99 45.35 -19.42
N ALA A 675 -29.04 44.64 -19.88
CA ALA A 675 -29.61 44.47 -21.23
C ALA A 675 -29.73 42.97 -21.59
N ASP A 676 -30.82 42.41 -22.10
CA ASP A 676 -32.08 42.97 -22.59
C ASP A 676 -33.14 41.84 -22.59
N ALA A 677 -34.40 42.21 -22.40
CA ALA A 677 -35.53 41.27 -22.32
C ALA A 677 -36.26 41.19 -23.67
N ALA A 678 -36.07 40.09 -24.41
CA ALA A 678 -36.97 39.74 -25.51
C ALA A 678 -36.78 38.28 -25.97
N GLN A 679 -37.56 37.34 -25.42
CA GLN A 679 -38.42 36.42 -26.18
C GLN A 679 -38.94 35.31 -25.26
N ALA A 680 -40.21 35.48 -24.90
CA ALA A 680 -41.04 34.42 -24.38
C ALA A 680 -41.61 33.56 -25.51
N ARG A 681 -41.99 32.34 -25.13
CA ARG A 681 -42.95 31.41 -25.77
C ARG A 681 -42.32 30.38 -26.70
N GLN A 682 -42.23 29.14 -26.22
CA GLN A 682 -43.15 28.05 -26.62
C GLN A 682 -42.93 26.82 -25.74
N ARG A 683 -43.97 26.44 -24.99
CA ARG A 683 -44.17 25.06 -24.50
C ARG A 683 -44.60 24.18 -25.67
N PRO A 684 -44.40 22.87 -25.57
CA PRO A 684 -45.59 22.04 -25.52
C PRO A 684 -45.56 21.01 -24.40
N ASP A 685 -46.74 20.83 -23.81
CA ASP A 685 -47.12 19.71 -22.97
C ASP A 685 -47.00 18.39 -23.75
N SER A 686 -46.46 17.36 -23.12
CA SER A 686 -46.82 15.98 -23.46
C SER A 686 -46.83 15.10 -22.21
N HIS A 687 -48.06 14.73 -21.86
CA HIS A 687 -48.39 13.65 -20.95
C HIS A 687 -47.84 12.32 -21.47
N ALA A 688 -47.05 11.63 -20.66
CA ALA A 688 -47.00 10.16 -20.65
C ALA A 688 -46.40 9.67 -19.31
N ARG A 689 -47.27 9.28 -18.38
CA ARG A 689 -46.87 8.45 -17.23
C ARG A 689 -46.76 7.00 -17.72
N PRO A 690 -45.63 6.31 -17.54
CA PRO A 690 -45.63 4.85 -17.53
C PRO A 690 -46.08 4.35 -16.15
N ARG A 691 -47.05 3.43 -16.16
CA ARG A 691 -47.49 2.66 -14.99
C ARG A 691 -46.34 1.80 -14.49
N MET A 692 -45.93 2.00 -13.24
CA MET A 692 -45.08 1.05 -12.51
C MET A 692 -45.96 -0.11 -12.00
N PRO A 693 -45.54 -1.37 -12.15
CA PRO A 693 -46.16 -2.49 -11.45
C PRO A 693 -45.76 -2.46 -9.98
N THR A 694 -46.76 -2.51 -9.11
CA THR A 694 -46.61 -2.77 -7.68
C THR A 694 -46.22 -4.24 -7.45
N ASP A 695 -45.57 -4.45 -6.31
CA ASP A 695 -45.42 -5.72 -5.56
C ASP A 695 -44.24 -6.64 -5.88
N ARG A 696 -43.17 -6.45 -5.10
CA ARG A 696 -42.57 -7.56 -4.33
C ARG A 696 -41.96 -7.04 -3.03
N GLU A 697 -42.74 -7.19 -1.97
CA GLU A 697 -42.40 -6.86 -0.59
C GLU A 697 -41.12 -7.57 -0.15
N TRP A 698 -40.22 -6.81 0.47
CA TRP A 698 -39.12 -7.34 1.28
C TRP A 698 -39.68 -7.77 2.64
N PRO A 699 -39.29 -8.93 3.21
CA PRO A 699 -39.84 -9.37 4.48
C PRO A 699 -39.36 -8.47 5.61
N GLU A 700 -40.32 -7.80 6.25
CA GLU A 700 -40.14 -7.07 7.49
C GLU A 700 -39.58 -7.97 8.60
N THR A 701 -38.72 -7.40 9.41
CA THR A 701 -38.20 -7.95 10.67
C THR A 701 -39.33 -8.42 11.60
N PRO A 702 -39.19 -9.57 12.29
CA PRO A 702 -40.21 -10.03 13.21
C PRO A 702 -40.32 -9.09 14.42
N ARG A 703 -41.52 -8.54 14.65
CA ARG A 703 -41.88 -7.81 15.88
C ARG A 703 -41.79 -8.76 17.08
N PRO A 704 -41.37 -8.28 18.26
CA PRO A 704 -41.26 -9.10 19.46
C PRO A 704 -42.65 -9.54 19.94
N ARG A 705 -42.77 -10.83 20.25
CA ARG A 705 -43.97 -11.41 20.89
C ARG A 705 -44.16 -10.80 22.27
N ALA A 706 -45.32 -10.18 22.47
CA ALA A 706 -45.82 -9.81 23.79
C ALA A 706 -46.02 -11.07 24.66
N VAL A 707 -45.34 -11.13 25.79
CA VAL A 707 -45.55 -12.14 26.82
C VAL A 707 -46.73 -11.69 27.69
N ARG A 708 -47.79 -12.51 27.71
CA ARG A 708 -48.90 -12.44 28.67
C ARG A 708 -48.39 -12.85 30.05
N GLY A 709 -48.73 -12.04 31.06
CA GLY A 709 -48.22 -12.12 32.42
C GLY A 709 -48.93 -13.08 33.39
N VAL A 710 -48.49 -13.03 34.64
CA VAL A 710 -49.09 -13.54 35.90
C VAL A 710 -48.50 -12.65 37.05
N PRO A 711 -49.08 -12.52 38.28
CA PRO A 711 -49.56 -11.24 38.79
C PRO A 711 -48.87 -10.75 40.08
N GLY A 712 -49.05 -9.46 40.34
CA GLY A 712 -49.29 -8.85 41.66
C GLY A 712 -48.45 -9.22 42.88
N THR A 713 -47.69 -8.24 43.39
CA THR A 713 -47.70 -7.84 44.81
C THR A 713 -47.40 -6.33 44.91
N THR A 714 -48.24 -5.61 45.67
CA THR A 714 -48.11 -4.19 46.03
C THR A 714 -47.42 -4.08 47.43
N PRO A 715 -47.37 -2.92 48.13
CA PRO A 715 -46.22 -2.02 48.12
C PRO A 715 -45.66 -1.70 49.53
N GLY A 716 -44.50 -1.05 49.58
CA GLY A 716 -43.99 -0.28 50.73
C GLY A 716 -42.74 0.49 50.26
N GLY A 717 -42.57 1.78 50.47
CA GLY A 717 -43.09 2.67 51.50
C GLY A 717 -41.91 3.24 52.28
N ALA A 718 -41.24 4.26 51.71
CA ALA A 718 -40.49 5.34 52.36
C ALA A 718 -39.96 6.28 51.28
#